data_AF-A0A0K8W286-F1
#
_entry.id   AF-A0A0K8W286-F1
#
_cell.length_a   1.000
_cell.length_b   1.000
_cell.length_c   1.000
_cell.angle_alpha   90.00
_cell.angle_beta   90.00
_cell.angle_gamma   90.00
#
_symmetry.space_group_name_H-M   'P 1'
#
loop_
_entity.id
_entity.type
_entity.pdbx_description
1 polymer ?
#
loop_
_entity_poly.entity_id
_entity_poly.type
_entity_poly.pdbx_seq_one_letter_code
_entity_poly.pdbx_strand_id
1 'polypeptide(L)'
;MRDLHKALALFNEESAMDYCEEFDDTKSVLLYCNQHVKPFSKVHFRGGNELIINELVRRLQQALLDRQLIDSDNKKPLAKAHQKLRKVLIFLFANTDATYKYNLHSDTAIANVLEQCPLLPKFLLVTLVWELQLDQFFYEALSYTPCWFAFQYFETAADTMKFIEDPYDVLEKVEQLMRSLLICISRSEYRKIDMVDKKIIYNKLYDYSMNLLRQFYTPDSEKFKQFSKLQFFRYSGFALKHLLQMTLFAFDLFESPETAKPNINIDIYEIGREVCPPVPDNEATKPSDALKEQQLKIIKALLNSLQYNVMLVKVDVFMYWVEVDITPTTTLQLSIGEMFYEVGERMRANPKFGHDVEEQLKMLAIKPKTLSETIESATLGEILRNLDEKSPQHVKKAWFDELFNRSIALGNEECLESIKEHIKLLTPINCQMALDFIKQSSQLQAIDNECEEGGGEGENSEKMQIDPTDYESLTSLILSGIQNFKSEDILHLLAYQTKAFGKSTNICCQDDYQHRVNEFLNKYVSSFDFQQFLVLCFENPSQMWTKFFECACHNSEHVRNFCKTVQQSRPFSNIYFDELLEDAMHDSGKLKQKKFPELLCEIYFVLYHPSRKTEFLKQFMNKNVNALLDAQRFGHLLPIVNALNLIAAHGETQSNKPLAFGEVTAPVLLMAAQIMDKARWDLITYTDERDELVRECIQFIQYTSKRFLPVATEKDTRSTDCRLRSFSHTFGN
;
A
#
# COMPACT_ATOMS: atom_id res chain seq x y z
N MET A 1 14.88 51.60 -30.54
CA MET A 1 14.22 50.38 -31.09
C MET A 1 14.54 49.13 -30.28
N ARG A 2 15.80 48.78 -30.03
CA ARG A 2 16.18 47.60 -29.22
C ARG A 2 15.78 47.72 -27.73
N ASP A 3 15.90 48.91 -27.15
CA ASP A 3 15.44 49.19 -25.78
C ASP A 3 13.91 49.30 -25.68
N LEU A 4 13.25 49.76 -26.75
CA LEU A 4 11.79 49.78 -26.86
C LEU A 4 11.22 48.35 -26.97
N HIS A 5 11.90 47.45 -27.70
CA HIS A 5 11.53 46.04 -27.77
C HIS A 5 11.78 45.31 -26.44
N LYS A 6 12.84 45.65 -25.69
CA LYS A 6 13.05 45.14 -24.33
C LYS A 6 11.98 45.65 -23.35
N ALA A 7 11.61 46.93 -23.44
CA ALA A 7 10.53 47.49 -22.62
C ALA A 7 9.17 46.89 -22.98
N LEU A 8 8.86 46.69 -24.26
CA LEU A 8 7.63 46.04 -24.71
C LEU A 8 7.59 44.55 -24.36
N ALA A 9 8.73 43.86 -24.33
CA ALA A 9 8.81 42.48 -23.85
C ALA A 9 8.50 42.37 -22.35
N LEU A 10 8.93 43.34 -21.53
CA LEU A 10 8.56 43.46 -20.11
C LEU A 10 7.08 43.82 -19.88
N PHE A 11 6.41 44.47 -20.84
CA PHE A 11 4.97 44.74 -20.79
C PHE A 11 4.10 43.54 -21.23
N ASN A 12 4.69 42.53 -21.86
CA ASN A 12 4.00 41.32 -22.31
C ASN A 12 4.07 40.17 -21.28
N GLU A 13 4.82 40.33 -20.19
CA GLU A 13 4.81 39.42 -19.05
C GLU A 13 3.67 39.86 -18.12
N GLU A 14 2.56 39.12 -18.11
CA GLU A 14 1.48 39.34 -17.14
C GLU A 14 2.06 39.25 -15.72
N SER A 15 1.93 40.33 -14.95
CA SER A 15 2.39 40.38 -13.57
C SER A 15 1.35 39.74 -12.65
N ALA A 16 1.79 39.05 -11.60
CA ALA A 16 0.89 38.42 -10.63
C ALA A 16 -0.12 39.42 -10.02
N MET A 17 0.26 40.70 -9.92
CA MET A 17 -0.54 41.82 -9.38
C MET A 17 -0.99 42.82 -10.47
N ASP A 18 -1.24 42.35 -11.69
CA ASP A 18 -1.90 43.17 -12.71
C ASP A 18 -3.27 43.67 -12.24
N TYR A 19 -3.59 44.91 -12.62
CA TYR A 19 -4.81 45.59 -12.21
C TYR A 19 -6.05 44.85 -12.74
N CYS A 20 -7.02 44.55 -11.87
CA CYS A 20 -8.19 43.77 -12.21
C CYS A 20 -9.49 44.41 -11.70
N GLU A 21 -10.62 43.96 -12.23
CA GLU A 21 -11.94 44.54 -11.93
C GLU A 21 -12.32 44.45 -10.44
N GLU A 22 -11.83 43.42 -9.73
CA GLU A 22 -12.03 43.29 -8.28
C GLU A 22 -11.38 44.43 -7.49
N PHE A 23 -10.31 45.03 -8.02
CA PHE A 23 -9.67 46.21 -7.42
C PHE A 23 -10.54 47.45 -7.60
N ASP A 24 -11.19 47.62 -8.75
CA ASP A 24 -12.09 48.75 -9.00
C ASP A 24 -13.29 48.74 -8.05
N ASP A 25 -13.89 47.57 -7.80
CA ASP A 25 -15.01 47.45 -6.86
C ASP A 25 -14.57 47.73 -5.43
N THR A 26 -13.44 47.15 -5.02
CA THR A 26 -12.86 47.38 -3.69
C THR A 26 -12.53 48.86 -3.50
N LYS A 27 -11.87 49.48 -4.48
CA LYS A 27 -11.53 50.90 -4.51
C LYS A 27 -12.77 51.79 -4.43
N SER A 28 -13.82 51.47 -5.18
CA SER A 28 -15.07 52.21 -5.20
C SER A 28 -15.74 52.24 -3.83
N VAL A 29 -15.78 51.10 -3.13
CA VAL A 29 -16.31 51.01 -1.76
C VAL A 29 -15.46 51.84 -0.79
N LEU A 30 -14.13 51.69 -0.84
CA LEU A 30 -13.22 52.41 0.06
C LEU A 30 -13.30 53.94 -0.14
N LEU A 31 -13.35 54.42 -1.39
CA LEU A 31 -13.50 55.83 -1.71
C LEU A 31 -14.83 56.38 -1.20
N TYR A 32 -15.92 55.66 -1.44
CA TYR A 32 -17.25 56.06 -0.98
C TYR A 32 -17.28 56.21 0.55
N CYS A 33 -16.78 55.21 1.29
CA CYS A 33 -16.79 55.24 2.75
C CYS A 33 -15.91 56.34 3.32
N ASN A 34 -14.73 56.57 2.74
CA ASN A 34 -13.83 57.64 3.16
C ASN A 34 -14.42 59.04 2.94
N GLN A 35 -15.21 59.24 1.88
CA GLN A 35 -15.85 60.52 1.57
C GLN A 35 -17.16 60.75 2.31
N HIS A 36 -18.01 59.71 2.42
CA HIS A 36 -19.40 59.87 2.86
C HIS A 36 -19.70 59.30 4.25
N VAL A 37 -18.89 58.39 4.79
CA VAL A 37 -19.09 57.82 6.13
C VAL A 37 -18.18 58.52 7.13
N LYS A 38 -16.87 58.32 7.02
CA LYS A 38 -15.87 59.06 7.80
C LYS A 38 -14.49 58.90 7.14
N PRO A 39 -13.70 59.98 7.04
CA PRO A 39 -12.34 59.87 6.54
C PRO A 39 -11.51 58.90 7.38
N PHE A 40 -10.79 57.98 6.72
CA PHE A 40 -9.99 56.95 7.39
C PHE A 40 -8.86 57.54 8.23
N SER A 41 -8.34 58.71 7.83
CA SER A 41 -7.38 59.50 8.64
C SER A 41 -7.91 59.96 9.99
N LYS A 42 -9.23 59.88 10.24
CA LYS A 42 -9.87 60.20 11.53
C LYS A 42 -10.25 58.95 12.34
N VAL A 43 -9.98 57.76 11.83
CA VAL A 43 -10.33 56.47 12.44
C VAL A 43 -9.05 55.87 13.04
N HIS A 44 -8.79 56.15 14.32
CA HIS A 44 -7.50 55.81 14.96
C HIS A 44 -7.56 54.54 15.83
N PHE A 45 -8.75 54.14 16.28
CA PHE A 45 -8.98 52.95 17.10
C PHE A 45 -10.40 52.41 16.88
N ARG A 46 -10.66 51.14 17.21
CA ARG A 46 -11.98 50.51 17.05
C ARG A 46 -13.05 51.12 17.95
N GLY A 47 -12.71 51.38 19.21
CA GLY A 47 -13.60 52.00 20.19
C GLY A 47 -14.26 53.29 19.67
N GLY A 48 -15.58 53.37 19.69
CA GLY A 48 -16.34 54.54 19.20
C GLY A 48 -16.36 54.71 17.67
N ASN A 49 -15.81 53.78 16.90
CA ASN A 49 -15.90 53.73 15.43
C ASN A 49 -16.58 52.45 14.93
N GLU A 50 -17.25 51.69 15.79
CA GLU A 50 -17.82 50.37 15.49
C GLU A 50 -18.86 50.45 14.36
N LEU A 51 -19.77 51.44 14.43
CA LEU A 51 -20.80 51.64 13.40
C LEU A 51 -20.20 51.90 12.01
N ILE A 52 -19.06 52.58 11.96
CA ILE A 52 -18.37 52.94 10.72
C ILE A 52 -17.69 51.71 10.13
N ILE A 53 -17.03 50.94 10.99
CA ILE A 53 -16.38 49.68 10.62
C ILE A 53 -17.44 48.71 10.08
N ASN A 54 -18.57 48.56 10.78
CA ASN A 54 -19.65 47.67 10.36
C ASN A 54 -20.25 48.07 9.00
N GLU A 55 -20.44 49.37 8.74
CA GLU A 55 -20.92 49.84 7.44
C GLU A 55 -19.89 49.59 6.32
N LEU A 56 -18.59 49.74 6.62
CA LEU A 56 -17.52 49.43 5.69
C LEU A 56 -17.45 47.93 5.37
N VAL A 57 -17.49 47.07 6.39
CA VAL A 57 -17.54 45.61 6.26
C VAL A 57 -18.75 45.20 5.43
N ARG A 58 -19.94 45.74 5.72
CA ARG A 58 -21.17 45.42 4.99
C ARG A 58 -21.06 45.70 3.50
N ARG A 59 -20.48 46.84 3.11
CA ARG A 59 -20.32 47.22 1.70
C ARG A 59 -19.25 46.40 0.99
N LEU A 60 -18.12 46.14 1.64
CA LEU A 60 -17.07 45.29 1.08
C LEU A 60 -17.57 43.85 0.93
N GLN A 61 -18.29 43.33 1.92
CA GLN A 61 -18.92 42.01 1.85
C GLN A 61 -19.91 41.92 0.69
N GLN A 62 -20.73 42.96 0.44
CA GLN A 62 -21.61 42.98 -0.72
C GLN A 62 -20.84 42.94 -2.04
N ALA A 63 -19.75 43.72 -2.16
CA ALA A 63 -18.92 43.70 -3.36
C ALA A 63 -18.28 42.32 -3.61
N LEU A 64 -17.84 41.62 -2.55
CA LEU A 64 -17.31 40.26 -2.65
C LEU A 64 -18.39 39.23 -3.05
N LEU A 65 -19.63 39.42 -2.58
CA LEU A 65 -20.79 38.58 -2.95
C LEU A 65 -21.19 38.78 -4.42
N ASP A 66 -21.30 40.03 -4.85
CA ASP A 66 -21.69 40.38 -6.23
C ASP A 66 -20.72 39.79 -7.26
N ARG A 67 -19.43 39.66 -6.89
CA ARG A 67 -18.38 39.03 -7.70
C ARG A 67 -18.24 37.52 -7.52
N GLN A 68 -19.10 36.89 -6.73
CA GLN A 68 -19.04 35.45 -6.41
C GLN A 68 -17.66 35.02 -5.90
N LEU A 69 -17.04 35.85 -5.06
CA LEU A 69 -15.76 35.54 -4.41
C LEU A 69 -15.97 34.81 -3.08
N ILE A 70 -17.09 35.12 -2.41
CA ILE A 70 -17.54 34.47 -1.19
C ILE A 70 -18.92 33.84 -1.39
N ASP A 71 -19.23 32.85 -0.57
CA ASP A 71 -20.49 32.11 -0.59
C ASP A 71 -21.66 32.95 -0.04
N SER A 72 -22.85 32.78 -0.60
CA SER A 72 -24.04 33.56 -0.21
C SER A 72 -24.55 33.22 1.18
N ASP A 73 -24.38 31.97 1.62
CA ASP A 73 -25.06 31.42 2.78
C ASP A 73 -24.17 31.52 4.01
N ASN A 74 -22.90 31.13 3.87
CA ASN A 74 -21.94 31.10 4.97
C ASN A 74 -20.92 32.25 4.95
N LYS A 75 -20.91 33.07 3.88
CA LYS A 75 -20.02 34.23 3.70
C LYS A 75 -18.51 33.89 3.69
N LYS A 76 -18.16 32.61 3.52
CA LYS A 76 -16.76 32.15 3.46
C LYS A 76 -16.18 32.24 2.04
N PRO A 77 -14.85 32.34 1.90
CA PRO A 77 -14.16 32.26 0.62
C PRO A 77 -14.52 31.01 -0.21
N LEU A 78 -14.78 31.21 -1.51
CA LEU A 78 -14.98 30.11 -2.45
C LEU A 78 -13.64 29.59 -2.97
N ALA A 79 -13.44 28.28 -3.03
CA ALA A 79 -12.19 27.65 -3.46
C ALA A 79 -11.71 28.15 -4.85
N LYS A 80 -12.64 28.31 -5.80
CA LYS A 80 -12.37 28.85 -7.15
C LYS A 80 -11.89 30.31 -7.16
N ALA A 81 -12.16 31.06 -6.09
CA ALA A 81 -11.86 32.49 -5.97
C ALA A 81 -10.60 32.79 -5.15
N HIS A 82 -9.94 31.78 -4.57
CA HIS A 82 -8.79 31.96 -3.69
C HIS A 82 -7.69 32.84 -4.30
N GLN A 83 -7.35 32.66 -5.57
CA GLN A 83 -6.31 33.47 -6.21
C GLN A 83 -6.71 34.94 -6.33
N LYS A 84 -7.98 35.23 -6.63
CA LYS A 84 -8.50 36.61 -6.70
C LYS A 84 -8.53 37.25 -5.31
N LEU A 85 -8.94 36.51 -4.29
CA LEU A 85 -8.96 36.99 -2.90
C LEU A 85 -7.56 37.29 -2.36
N ARG A 86 -6.54 36.49 -2.74
CA ARG A 86 -5.13 36.82 -2.45
C ARG A 86 -4.73 38.17 -3.05
N LYS A 87 -5.08 38.41 -4.32
CA LYS A 87 -4.81 39.70 -4.97
C LYS A 87 -5.51 40.86 -4.26
N VAL A 88 -6.80 40.72 -3.94
CA VAL A 88 -7.58 41.74 -3.22
C VAL A 88 -6.95 42.04 -1.86
N LEU A 89 -6.50 41.01 -1.15
CA LEU A 89 -5.84 41.21 0.14
C LEU A 89 -4.51 41.96 0.00
N ILE A 90 -3.65 41.59 -0.95
CA ILE A 90 -2.40 42.32 -1.20
C ILE A 90 -2.67 43.75 -1.66
N PHE A 91 -3.73 43.98 -2.43
CA PHE A 91 -4.20 45.32 -2.79
C PHE A 91 -4.57 46.16 -1.54
N LEU A 92 -5.25 45.58 -0.56
CA LEU A 92 -5.55 46.25 0.71
C LEU A 92 -4.27 46.56 1.52
N PHE A 93 -3.34 45.61 1.60
CA PHE A 93 -2.04 45.84 2.23
C PHE A 93 -1.24 46.97 1.55
N ALA A 94 -1.24 47.00 0.21
CA ALA A 94 -0.57 48.01 -0.60
C ALA A 94 -1.13 49.44 -0.38
N ASN A 95 -2.36 49.55 0.10
CA ASN A 95 -3.06 50.81 0.38
C ASN A 95 -3.28 51.03 1.89
N THR A 96 -2.37 50.52 2.71
CA THR A 96 -2.36 50.75 4.16
C THR A 96 -1.33 51.81 4.53
N ASP A 97 -1.63 52.62 5.54
CA ASP A 97 -0.70 53.59 6.15
C ASP A 97 0.37 52.85 6.97
N ALA A 98 1.33 52.27 6.24
CA ALA A 98 2.45 51.51 6.76
C ALA A 98 3.78 52.08 6.25
N THR A 99 4.76 52.16 7.14
CA THR A 99 6.10 52.64 6.81
C THR A 99 7.01 51.46 6.47
N TYR A 100 7.42 51.40 5.21
CA TYR A 100 8.31 50.36 4.69
C TYR A 100 9.75 50.86 4.59
N LYS A 101 10.72 49.95 4.80
CA LYS A 101 12.15 50.24 4.67
C LYS A 101 12.55 50.60 3.24
N TYR A 102 11.88 50.00 2.26
CA TYR A 102 12.16 50.15 0.83
C TYR A 102 11.04 50.95 0.15
N ASN A 103 11.40 51.68 -0.91
CA ASN A 103 10.44 52.43 -1.71
C ASN A 103 9.70 51.48 -2.67
N LEU A 104 8.46 51.12 -2.31
CA LEU A 104 7.62 50.24 -3.12
C LEU A 104 7.26 50.82 -4.49
N HIS A 105 7.31 52.15 -4.69
CA HIS A 105 7.07 52.75 -6.01
C HIS A 105 8.12 52.36 -7.06
N SER A 106 9.28 51.86 -6.62
CA SER A 106 10.33 51.36 -7.52
C SER A 106 10.13 49.91 -7.95
N ASP A 107 9.17 49.20 -7.35
CA ASP A 107 8.89 47.80 -7.64
C ASP A 107 7.83 47.66 -8.74
N THR A 108 8.25 47.12 -9.88
CA THR A 108 7.38 46.90 -11.04
C THR A 108 6.25 45.91 -10.78
N ALA A 109 6.34 45.06 -9.76
CA ALA A 109 5.31 44.09 -9.44
C ALA A 109 4.10 44.70 -8.69
N ILE A 110 4.31 45.73 -7.86
CA ILE A 110 3.27 46.28 -6.97
C ILE A 110 3.01 47.78 -7.16
N ALA A 111 3.88 48.51 -7.86
CA ALA A 111 3.78 49.97 -7.97
C ALA A 111 2.45 50.45 -8.60
N ASN A 112 1.86 49.66 -9.49
CA ASN A 112 0.58 49.94 -10.15
C ASN A 112 -0.63 49.90 -9.20
N VAL A 113 -0.51 49.22 -8.04
CA VAL A 113 -1.61 49.06 -7.07
C VAL A 113 -1.46 49.91 -5.81
N LEU A 114 -0.32 50.59 -5.63
CA LEU A 114 -0.07 51.51 -4.50
C LEU A 114 -0.93 52.78 -4.60
N GLU A 115 -1.38 53.26 -3.44
CA GLU A 115 -2.09 54.54 -3.25
C GLU A 115 -3.28 54.77 -4.21
N GLN A 116 -3.89 53.69 -4.69
CA GLN A 116 -5.07 53.70 -5.54
C GLN A 116 -6.36 54.02 -4.76
N CYS A 117 -6.36 53.83 -3.45
CA CYS A 117 -7.48 54.16 -2.57
C CYS A 117 -6.98 54.90 -1.31
N PRO A 118 -7.90 55.51 -0.52
CA PRO A 118 -7.53 56.21 0.70
C PRO A 118 -6.81 55.28 1.67
N LEU A 119 -5.67 55.73 2.21
CA LEU A 119 -4.82 54.89 3.07
C LEU A 119 -5.59 54.41 4.30
N LEU A 120 -5.58 53.10 4.49
CA LEU A 120 -6.21 52.44 5.64
C LEU A 120 -5.25 52.46 6.83
N PRO A 121 -5.69 52.84 8.03
CA PRO A 121 -4.95 52.55 9.26
C PRO A 121 -4.73 51.04 9.41
N LYS A 122 -3.55 50.61 9.87
CA LYS A 122 -3.22 49.17 10.01
C LYS A 122 -4.25 48.36 10.79
N PHE A 123 -4.78 48.90 11.89
CA PHE A 123 -5.78 48.18 12.69
C PHE A 123 -7.10 48.01 11.94
N LEU A 124 -7.45 48.97 11.07
CA LEU A 124 -8.64 48.91 10.24
C LEU A 124 -8.49 47.80 9.20
N LEU A 125 -7.31 47.68 8.57
CA LEU A 125 -7.00 46.53 7.70
C LEU A 125 -7.21 45.21 8.43
N VAL A 126 -6.58 45.01 9.59
CA VAL A 126 -6.70 43.74 10.35
C VAL A 126 -8.16 43.48 10.73
N THR A 127 -8.88 44.51 11.18
CA THR A 127 -10.30 44.37 11.54
C THR A 127 -11.12 43.95 10.32
N LEU A 128 -10.92 44.59 9.16
CA LEU A 128 -11.63 44.24 7.93
C LEU A 128 -11.34 42.80 7.50
N VAL A 129 -10.09 42.36 7.59
CA VAL A 129 -9.70 40.98 7.25
C VAL A 129 -10.50 39.97 8.07
N TRP A 130 -10.55 40.13 9.40
CA TRP A 130 -11.24 39.18 10.27
C TRP A 130 -12.77 39.25 10.12
N GLU A 131 -13.34 40.45 10.01
CA GLU A 131 -14.80 40.61 9.84
C GLU A 131 -15.28 40.14 8.44
N LEU A 132 -14.39 40.15 7.43
CA LEU A 132 -14.65 39.60 6.09
C LEU A 132 -14.27 38.13 5.95
N GLN A 133 -13.82 37.46 7.02
CA GLN A 133 -13.39 36.06 7.03
C GLN A 133 -12.27 35.75 6.02
N LEU A 134 -11.33 36.69 5.83
CA LEU A 134 -10.16 36.57 4.94
C LEU A 134 -8.90 36.09 5.68
N ASP A 135 -9.07 35.54 6.88
CA ASP A 135 -8.03 35.11 7.81
C ASP A 135 -6.94 34.25 7.16
N GLN A 136 -7.36 33.24 6.40
CA GLN A 136 -6.44 32.31 5.73
C GLN A 136 -5.42 33.08 4.87
N PHE A 137 -5.91 33.97 4.01
CA PHE A 137 -5.04 34.73 3.10
C PHE A 137 -4.17 35.73 3.85
N PHE A 138 -4.65 36.26 4.98
CA PHE A 138 -3.86 37.14 5.85
C PHE A 138 -2.68 36.40 6.48
N TYR A 139 -2.90 35.21 7.00
CA TYR A 139 -1.84 34.36 7.52
C TYR A 139 -0.87 33.91 6.42
N GLU A 140 -1.36 33.57 5.22
CA GLU A 140 -0.52 33.31 4.05
C GLU A 140 0.37 34.53 3.72
N ALA A 141 -0.21 35.72 3.63
CA ALA A 141 0.53 36.96 3.34
C ALA A 141 1.62 37.23 4.39
N LEU A 142 1.31 37.13 5.69
CA LEU A 142 2.29 37.32 6.76
C LEU A 142 3.41 36.26 6.75
N SER A 143 3.10 35.04 6.28
CA SER A 143 4.06 33.94 6.22
C SER A 143 5.05 34.07 5.05
N TYR A 144 4.55 34.50 3.89
CA TYR A 144 5.28 34.37 2.61
C TYR A 144 5.83 35.68 2.05
N THR A 145 5.29 36.83 2.43
CA THR A 145 5.83 38.15 2.05
C THR A 145 7.18 38.42 2.72
N PRO A 146 7.96 39.43 2.27
CA PRO A 146 9.21 39.78 2.92
C PRO A 146 9.06 40.09 4.40
N CYS A 147 10.02 39.67 5.22
CA CYS A 147 9.94 39.87 6.67
C CYS A 147 9.77 41.35 7.03
N TRP A 148 10.46 42.25 6.32
CA TRP A 148 10.35 43.70 6.49
C TRP A 148 8.96 44.26 6.19
N PHE A 149 8.17 43.56 5.37
CA PHE A 149 6.79 43.88 5.04
C PHE A 149 5.85 43.32 6.11
N ALA A 150 5.95 42.02 6.39
CA ALA A 150 5.07 41.30 7.31
C ALA A 150 5.17 41.81 8.75
N PHE A 151 6.37 42.14 9.26
CA PHE A 151 6.53 42.49 10.68
C PHE A 151 5.74 43.73 11.10
N GLN A 152 5.40 44.60 10.15
CA GLN A 152 4.61 45.82 10.40
C GLN A 152 3.20 45.55 10.92
N TYR A 153 2.72 44.30 10.80
CA TYR A 153 1.35 43.90 11.04
C TYR A 153 1.17 42.96 12.23
N PHE A 154 2.22 42.24 12.68
CA PHE A 154 2.11 41.30 13.81
C PHE A 154 1.68 41.99 15.12
N GLU A 155 2.29 43.14 15.43
CA GLU A 155 1.95 43.90 16.64
C GLU A 155 0.50 44.41 16.60
N THR A 156 0.11 45.02 15.48
CA THR A 156 -1.24 45.52 15.28
C THR A 156 -2.26 44.40 15.32
N ALA A 157 -1.96 43.23 14.76
CA ALA A 157 -2.83 42.07 14.84
C ALA A 157 -2.99 41.62 16.29
N ALA A 158 -1.89 41.46 17.04
CA ALA A 158 -1.94 41.08 18.46
C ALA A 158 -2.74 42.08 19.31
N ASP A 159 -2.65 43.39 19.03
CA ASP A 159 -3.42 44.40 19.75
C ASP A 159 -4.91 44.42 19.37
N THR A 160 -5.23 44.16 18.10
CA THR A 160 -6.61 44.16 17.61
C THR A 160 -7.44 43.02 18.22
N MET A 161 -6.80 41.93 18.68
CA MET A 161 -7.48 40.81 19.37
C MET A 161 -8.22 41.21 20.65
N LYS A 162 -7.83 42.33 21.28
CA LYS A 162 -8.53 42.86 22.47
C LYS A 162 -10.01 43.12 22.18
N PHE A 163 -10.36 43.44 20.94
CA PHE A 163 -11.73 43.74 20.52
C PHE A 163 -12.54 42.52 20.04
N ILE A 164 -11.96 41.32 20.02
CA ILE A 164 -12.69 40.09 19.70
C ILE A 164 -13.47 39.65 20.94
N GLU A 165 -14.79 39.48 20.82
CA GLU A 165 -15.65 39.11 21.94
C GLU A 165 -15.47 37.65 22.37
N ASP A 166 -15.39 36.72 21.42
CA ASP A 166 -15.23 35.30 21.72
C ASP A 166 -13.77 34.95 22.10
N PRO A 167 -13.52 34.47 23.33
CA PRO A 167 -12.17 34.06 23.72
C PRO A 167 -11.67 32.81 22.98
N TYR A 168 -12.54 31.94 22.43
CA TYR A 168 -12.11 30.79 21.63
C TYR A 168 -11.53 31.23 20.28
N ASP A 169 -12.16 32.21 19.62
CA ASP A 169 -11.64 32.79 18.38
C ASP A 169 -10.24 33.39 18.59
N VAL A 170 -10.01 34.05 19.73
CA VAL A 170 -8.69 34.60 20.07
C VAL A 170 -7.62 33.51 20.08
N LEU A 171 -7.90 32.33 20.65
CA LEU A 171 -6.95 31.22 20.68
C LEU A 171 -6.56 30.75 19.27
N GLU A 172 -7.55 30.61 18.38
CA GLU A 172 -7.32 30.23 16.99
C GLU A 172 -6.48 31.30 16.27
N LYS A 173 -6.81 32.59 16.41
CA LYS A 173 -6.03 33.66 15.76
C LYS A 173 -4.60 33.74 16.29
N VAL A 174 -4.38 33.49 17.59
CA VAL A 174 -3.04 33.44 18.19
C VAL A 174 -2.24 32.27 17.62
N GLU A 175 -2.84 31.08 17.52
CA GLU A 175 -2.18 29.93 16.92
C GLU A 175 -1.75 30.22 15.48
N GLN A 176 -2.66 30.71 14.65
CA GLN A 176 -2.36 30.98 13.24
C GLN A 176 -1.29 32.07 13.07
N LEU A 177 -1.36 33.16 13.86
CA LEU A 177 -0.30 34.19 13.84
C LEU A 177 1.06 33.64 14.27
N MET A 178 1.11 32.79 15.30
CA MET A 178 2.36 32.17 15.75
C MET A 178 2.95 31.27 14.64
N ARG A 179 2.12 30.46 13.98
CA ARG A 179 2.53 29.65 12.83
C ARG A 179 3.09 30.52 11.71
N SER A 180 2.37 31.59 11.32
CA SER A 180 2.83 32.51 10.28
C SER A 180 4.14 33.21 10.62
N LEU A 181 4.30 33.61 11.88
CA LEU A 181 5.53 34.22 12.39
C LEU A 181 6.71 33.26 12.28
N LEU A 182 6.53 32.00 12.71
CA LEU A 182 7.55 30.96 12.63
C LEU A 182 7.97 30.66 11.17
N ILE A 183 7.00 30.57 10.25
CA ILE A 183 7.28 30.42 8.81
C ILE A 183 8.04 31.64 8.28
N CYS A 184 7.58 32.85 8.61
CA CYS A 184 8.23 34.10 8.20
C CYS A 184 9.69 34.17 8.67
N ILE A 185 9.97 33.80 9.92
CA ILE A 185 11.34 33.70 10.47
C ILE A 185 12.17 32.71 9.64
N SER A 186 11.63 31.51 9.39
CA SER A 186 12.35 30.44 8.70
C SER A 186 12.67 30.82 7.25
N ARG A 187 11.73 31.50 6.57
CA ARG A 187 11.92 31.98 5.20
C ARG A 187 12.87 33.16 5.07
N SER A 188 13.13 33.90 6.15
CA SER A 188 14.09 35.00 6.14
C SER A 188 15.50 34.56 5.73
N GLU A 189 15.83 33.27 5.90
CA GLU A 189 17.12 32.71 5.54
C GLU A 189 17.31 32.58 4.02
N TYR A 190 16.22 32.45 3.26
CA TYR A 190 16.26 32.39 1.80
C TYR A 190 16.33 33.78 1.15
N ARG A 191 16.35 34.85 1.95
CA ARG A 191 16.37 36.25 1.49
C ARG A 191 17.72 36.90 1.82
N LYS A 192 18.19 37.78 0.94
CA LYS A 192 19.46 38.52 1.14
C LYS A 192 19.24 39.69 2.10
N ILE A 193 19.34 39.41 3.40
CA ILE A 193 19.22 40.42 4.47
C ILE A 193 20.59 40.58 5.15
N ASP A 194 20.98 41.82 5.45
CA ASP A 194 22.20 42.09 6.23
C ASP A 194 22.11 41.48 7.63
N MET A 195 23.23 41.06 8.21
CA MET A 195 23.25 40.37 9.51
C MET A 195 22.73 41.23 10.67
N VAL A 196 22.98 42.54 10.64
CA VAL A 196 22.50 43.47 11.68
C VAL A 196 20.98 43.60 11.60
N ASP A 197 20.46 43.82 10.39
CA ASP A 197 19.02 43.86 10.12
C ASP A 197 18.34 42.54 10.52
N LYS A 198 18.96 41.41 10.19
CA LYS A 198 18.47 40.07 10.53
C LYS A 198 18.32 39.89 12.05
N LYS A 199 19.31 40.32 12.83
CA LYS A 199 19.24 40.28 14.30
C LYS A 199 18.14 41.16 14.88
N ILE A 200 17.96 42.37 14.35
CA ILE A 200 16.88 43.29 14.78
C ILE A 200 15.52 42.67 14.48
N ILE A 201 15.34 42.13 13.26
CA ILE A 201 14.11 41.47 12.84
C ILE A 201 13.80 40.28 13.75
N TYR A 202 14.79 39.43 14.02
CA TYR A 202 14.63 38.27 14.92
C TYR A 202 14.19 38.68 16.32
N ASN A 203 14.82 39.68 16.91
CA ASN A 203 14.43 40.18 18.23
C ASN A 203 12.98 40.71 18.22
N LYS A 204 12.58 41.50 17.22
CA LYS A 204 11.19 41.99 17.11
C LYS A 204 10.18 40.85 16.97
N LEU A 205 10.49 39.85 16.15
CA LEU A 205 9.60 38.70 15.97
C LEU A 205 9.52 37.84 17.24
N TYR A 206 10.59 37.77 18.04
CA TYR A 206 10.51 37.18 19.39
C TYR A 206 9.61 37.99 20.31
N ASP A 207 9.74 39.31 20.34
CA ASP A 207 8.89 40.18 21.17
C ASP A 207 7.41 40.03 20.78
N TYR A 208 7.11 39.91 19.49
CA TYR A 208 5.75 39.63 19.01
C TYR A 208 5.28 38.23 19.43
N SER A 209 6.16 37.23 19.38
CA SER A 209 5.85 35.89 19.90
C SER A 209 5.49 35.95 21.39
N MET A 210 6.23 36.74 22.20
CA MET A 210 5.94 36.92 23.62
C MET A 210 4.62 37.65 23.84
N ASN A 211 4.31 38.66 23.03
CA ASN A 211 3.05 39.39 23.10
C ASN A 211 1.85 38.48 22.80
N LEU A 212 1.98 37.56 21.85
CA LEU A 212 0.98 36.54 21.56
C LEU A 212 0.83 35.56 22.74
N LEU A 213 1.94 35.07 23.30
CA LEU A 213 1.91 34.15 24.43
C LEU A 213 1.35 34.79 25.72
N ARG A 214 1.43 36.12 25.86
CA ARG A 214 0.79 36.85 26.97
C ARG A 214 -0.70 36.53 27.11
N GLN A 215 -1.39 36.22 26.01
CA GLN A 215 -2.81 35.84 26.04
C GLN A 215 -3.07 34.55 26.84
N PHE A 216 -2.06 33.68 27.01
CA PHE A 216 -2.13 32.46 27.81
C PHE A 216 -1.66 32.64 29.26
N TYR A 217 -0.91 33.70 29.56
CA TYR A 217 -0.49 34.02 30.93
C TYR A 217 -1.51 34.91 31.66
N THR A 218 -2.01 35.92 30.95
CA THR A 218 -2.92 36.94 31.49
C THR A 218 -4.04 37.18 30.48
N PRO A 219 -4.98 36.23 30.35
CA PRO A 219 -6.12 36.40 29.47
C PRO A 219 -7.00 37.56 29.98
N ASP A 220 -7.67 38.25 29.07
CA ASP A 220 -8.48 39.41 29.40
C ASP A 220 -9.68 39.02 30.28
N SER A 221 -9.59 39.33 31.57
CA SER A 221 -10.60 38.99 32.58
C SER A 221 -12.01 39.47 32.23
N GLU A 222 -12.14 40.53 31.43
CA GLU A 222 -13.45 41.04 31.03
C GLU A 222 -14.22 40.05 30.17
N LYS A 223 -13.52 39.29 29.31
CA LYS A 223 -14.09 38.27 28.43
C LYS A 223 -14.62 37.04 29.19
N PHE A 224 -14.16 36.85 30.42
CA PHE A 224 -14.55 35.72 31.28
C PHE A 224 -15.55 36.09 32.38
N LYS A 225 -15.99 37.36 32.48
CA LYS A 225 -16.90 37.82 33.54
C LYS A 225 -18.20 37.01 33.63
N GLN A 226 -18.66 36.44 32.51
CA GLN A 226 -19.89 35.65 32.43
C GLN A 226 -19.66 34.13 32.41
N PHE A 227 -18.42 33.67 32.48
CA PHE A 227 -18.11 32.24 32.40
C PHE A 227 -18.47 31.52 33.69
N SER A 228 -19.19 30.42 33.56
CA SER A 228 -19.32 29.43 34.62
C SER A 228 -17.99 28.69 34.85
N LYS A 229 -17.88 28.00 36.00
CA LYS A 229 -16.71 27.17 36.32
C LYS A 229 -16.42 26.12 35.23
N LEU A 230 -17.46 25.48 34.70
CA LEU A 230 -17.33 24.45 33.65
C LEU A 230 -16.93 25.04 32.28
N GLN A 231 -17.42 26.23 31.96
CA GLN A 231 -16.98 26.94 30.74
C GLN A 231 -15.51 27.34 30.83
N PHE A 232 -15.04 27.73 32.01
CA PHE A 232 -13.61 27.99 32.25
C PHE A 232 -12.78 26.71 32.14
N PHE A 233 -13.28 25.58 32.64
CA PHE A 233 -12.62 24.28 32.48
C PHE A 233 -12.52 23.87 31.01
N ARG A 234 -13.59 24.07 30.23
CA ARG A 234 -13.56 23.81 28.79
C ARG A 234 -12.53 24.72 28.11
N TYR A 235 -12.57 26.02 28.38
CA TYR A 235 -11.65 26.99 27.80
C TYR A 235 -10.18 26.67 28.08
N SER A 236 -9.83 26.28 29.32
CA SER A 236 -8.45 25.93 29.66
C SER A 236 -7.95 24.71 28.87
N GLY A 237 -8.82 23.75 28.55
CA GLY A 237 -8.49 22.63 27.68
C GLY A 237 -8.21 23.07 26.25
N PHE A 238 -9.06 23.91 25.66
CA PHE A 238 -8.80 24.48 24.33
C PHE A 238 -7.53 25.33 24.30
N ALA A 239 -7.27 26.15 25.32
CA ALA A 239 -6.05 26.93 25.43
C ALA A 239 -4.79 26.04 25.43
N LEU A 240 -4.80 24.95 26.20
CA LEU A 240 -3.72 23.97 26.20
C LEU A 240 -3.58 23.25 24.86
N LYS A 241 -4.69 22.87 24.23
CA LYS A 241 -4.69 22.27 22.90
C LYS A 241 -3.99 23.18 21.88
N HIS A 242 -4.35 24.45 21.80
CA HIS A 242 -3.71 25.41 20.90
C HIS A 242 -2.22 25.63 21.24
N LEU A 243 -1.83 25.68 22.53
CA LEU A 243 -0.42 25.73 22.94
C LEU A 243 0.39 24.51 22.48
N LEU A 244 -0.18 23.31 22.61
CA LEU A 244 0.45 22.08 22.15
C LEU A 244 0.60 22.06 20.63
N GLN A 245 -0.43 22.47 19.89
CA GLN A 245 -0.40 22.56 18.43
C GLN A 245 0.67 23.55 17.94
N MET A 246 0.80 24.72 18.58
CA MET A 246 1.88 25.66 18.27
C MET A 246 3.27 25.07 18.59
N THR A 247 3.38 24.32 19.68
CA THR A 247 4.65 23.69 20.10
C THR A 247 5.08 22.60 19.11
N LEU A 248 4.17 21.70 18.75
CA LEU A 248 4.41 20.64 17.76
C LEU A 248 4.77 21.24 16.40
N PHE A 249 4.05 22.27 15.95
CA PHE A 249 4.39 22.97 14.71
C PHE A 249 5.80 23.59 14.75
N ALA A 250 6.21 24.16 15.89
CA ALA A 250 7.55 24.71 16.06
C ALA A 250 8.63 23.61 16.05
N PHE A 251 8.35 22.43 16.62
CA PHE A 251 9.23 21.26 16.53
C PHE A 251 9.39 20.79 15.08
N ASP A 252 8.29 20.65 14.36
CA ASP A 252 8.30 20.22 12.96
C ASP A 252 9.10 21.17 12.08
N LEU A 253 8.95 22.47 12.29
CA LEU A 253 9.70 23.49 11.55
C LEU A 253 11.20 23.48 11.88
N PHE A 254 11.56 23.19 13.13
CA PHE A 254 12.96 23.10 13.54
C PHE A 254 13.66 21.86 13.00
N GLU A 255 12.98 20.73 13.00
CA GLU A 255 13.53 19.44 12.56
C GLU A 255 13.44 19.23 11.05
N SER A 256 12.35 19.71 10.45
CA SER A 256 12.06 19.62 9.03
C SER A 256 11.84 21.01 8.44
N PRO A 257 12.91 21.75 8.10
CA PRO A 257 12.82 23.12 7.55
C PRO A 257 11.99 23.22 6.27
N GLU A 258 11.78 22.10 5.56
CA GLU A 258 10.94 22.03 4.37
C GLU A 258 9.48 22.37 4.63
N THR A 259 8.99 22.23 5.86
CA THR A 259 7.65 22.64 6.26
C THR A 259 7.42 24.15 6.09
N ALA A 260 8.48 24.96 5.99
CA ALA A 260 8.40 26.38 5.65
C ALA A 260 8.13 26.64 4.16
N LYS A 261 8.27 25.62 3.31
CA LYS A 261 8.05 25.74 1.86
C LYS A 261 6.54 25.86 1.59
N PRO A 262 6.12 26.73 0.67
CA PRO A 262 4.72 26.95 0.37
C PRO A 262 4.21 25.82 -0.55
N ASN A 263 3.00 25.33 -0.30
CA ASN A 263 2.32 24.38 -1.19
C ASN A 263 1.50 25.08 -2.29
N ILE A 264 1.69 26.39 -2.46
CA ILE A 264 0.91 27.26 -3.34
C ILE A 264 1.84 28.12 -4.19
N ASN A 265 1.35 28.59 -5.34
CA ASN A 265 2.06 29.60 -6.12
C ASN A 265 2.25 30.88 -5.26
N ILE A 266 3.51 31.32 -5.11
CA ILE A 266 3.92 32.45 -4.28
C ILE A 266 4.15 33.75 -5.04
N ASP A 267 3.97 33.81 -6.35
CA ASP A 267 4.30 34.97 -7.18
C ASP A 267 3.62 36.27 -6.66
N ILE A 268 2.40 36.15 -6.12
CA ILE A 268 1.63 37.27 -5.53
C ILE A 268 2.31 37.85 -4.26
N TYR A 269 3.09 37.05 -3.54
CA TYR A 269 3.73 37.41 -2.28
C TYR A 269 5.20 37.85 -2.45
N GLU A 270 5.74 37.82 -3.67
CA GLU A 270 7.12 38.25 -3.99
C GLU A 270 7.19 39.78 -4.18
N ILE A 271 7.06 40.51 -3.05
CA ILE A 271 7.08 41.97 -3.03
C ILE A 271 8.53 42.48 -2.89
N GLY A 272 8.90 43.44 -3.73
CA GLY A 272 10.27 43.94 -3.89
C GLY A 272 11.12 42.93 -4.65
N ARG A 273 12.00 43.37 -5.55
CA ARG A 273 12.93 42.53 -6.34
C ARG A 273 14.00 41.79 -5.49
N GLU A 274 13.68 41.33 -4.29
CA GLU A 274 14.29 40.16 -3.69
C GLU A 274 13.72 38.92 -4.38
N VAL A 275 14.12 38.67 -5.62
CA VAL A 275 13.95 37.35 -6.23
C VAL A 275 14.66 36.39 -5.28
N CYS A 276 13.91 35.51 -4.60
CA CYS A 276 14.50 34.34 -3.97
C CYS A 276 15.35 33.70 -5.06
N PRO A 277 16.70 33.69 -4.96
CA PRO A 277 17.49 33.08 -6.01
C PRO A 277 16.95 31.66 -6.16
N PRO A 278 16.66 31.20 -7.39
CA PRO A 278 16.22 29.82 -7.59
C PRO A 278 17.26 28.96 -6.89
N VAL A 279 16.80 28.26 -5.86
CA VAL A 279 17.67 27.39 -5.06
C VAL A 279 18.29 26.45 -6.08
N PRO A 280 19.63 26.37 -6.21
CA PRO A 280 20.20 25.31 -7.02
C PRO A 280 19.70 24.00 -6.42
N ASP A 281 18.97 23.20 -7.20
CA ASP A 281 18.22 21.99 -6.79
C ASP A 281 19.04 20.92 -6.04
N ASN A 282 20.34 21.14 -5.79
CA ASN A 282 21.28 20.15 -5.30
C ASN A 282 22.07 20.52 -4.03
N GLU A 283 21.82 21.64 -3.35
CA GLU A 283 22.42 21.86 -2.02
C GLU A 283 21.35 22.28 -1.02
N ALA A 284 20.89 21.31 -0.20
CA ALA A 284 20.15 21.57 1.02
C ALA A 284 20.98 22.51 1.90
N THR A 285 20.76 23.82 1.77
CA THR A 285 21.45 24.82 2.55
C THR A 285 21.05 24.58 3.99
N LYS A 286 21.96 24.02 4.79
CA LYS A 286 21.69 23.73 6.19
C LYS A 286 21.29 25.05 6.87
N PRO A 287 20.17 25.08 7.62
CA PRO A 287 19.73 26.31 8.26
C PRO A 287 20.81 26.85 9.19
N SER A 288 21.02 28.16 9.11
CA SER A 288 22.03 28.94 9.81
C SER A 288 21.89 28.78 11.32
N ASP A 289 23.02 28.77 12.03
CA ASP A 289 23.00 28.60 13.49
C ASP A 289 22.22 29.74 14.18
N ALA A 290 22.25 30.95 13.61
CA ALA A 290 21.47 32.09 14.09
C ALA A 290 19.95 31.87 13.96
N LEU A 291 19.48 31.24 12.87
CA LEU A 291 18.07 30.88 12.72
C LEU A 291 17.68 29.83 13.76
N LYS A 292 18.49 28.76 13.91
CA LYS A 292 18.23 27.70 14.88
C LYS A 292 18.20 28.21 16.31
N GLU A 293 19.14 29.09 16.68
CA GLU A 293 19.15 29.72 18.00
C GLU A 293 17.86 30.50 18.23
N GLN A 294 17.40 31.23 17.22
CA GLN A 294 16.18 32.02 17.30
C GLN A 294 14.92 31.15 17.43
N GLN A 295 14.79 30.09 16.62
CA GLN A 295 13.70 29.13 16.72
C GLN A 295 13.70 28.46 18.10
N LEU A 296 14.87 28.06 18.62
CA LEU A 296 14.97 27.47 19.96
C LEU A 296 14.57 28.45 21.08
N LYS A 297 14.82 29.75 20.93
CA LYS A 297 14.33 30.76 21.89
C LYS A 297 12.80 30.81 21.92
N ILE A 298 12.15 30.80 20.75
CA ILE A 298 10.69 30.78 20.67
C ILE A 298 10.12 29.47 21.20
N ILE A 299 10.73 28.33 20.84
CA ILE A 299 10.36 27.00 21.36
C ILE A 299 10.44 26.97 22.89
N LYS A 300 11.52 27.47 23.49
CA LYS A 300 11.64 27.54 24.95
C LYS A 300 10.55 28.41 25.57
N ALA A 301 10.19 29.53 24.94
CA ALA A 301 9.10 30.36 25.44
C ALA A 301 7.71 29.69 25.31
N LEU A 302 7.48 28.93 24.24
CA LEU A 302 6.30 28.07 24.09
C LEU A 302 6.24 27.03 25.20
N LEU A 303 7.36 26.34 25.47
CA LEU A 303 7.45 25.33 26.53
C LEU A 303 7.27 25.94 27.94
N ASN A 304 7.79 27.13 28.21
CA ASN A 304 7.52 27.87 29.45
C ASN A 304 6.02 28.18 29.60
N SER A 305 5.37 28.60 28.50
CA SER A 305 3.94 28.92 28.49
C SER A 305 3.09 27.67 28.69
N LEU A 306 3.51 26.56 28.09
CA LEU A 306 2.92 25.25 28.28
C LEU A 306 3.06 24.79 29.73
N GLN A 307 4.26 24.88 30.33
CA GLN A 307 4.50 24.53 31.72
C GLN A 307 3.60 25.31 32.67
N TYR A 308 3.52 26.64 32.49
CA TYR A 308 2.64 27.49 33.28
C TYR A 308 1.18 27.03 33.21
N ASN A 309 0.66 26.78 32.00
CA ASN A 309 -0.74 26.38 31.81
C ASN A 309 -1.02 24.96 32.31
N VAL A 310 -0.09 24.01 32.14
CA VAL A 310 -0.20 22.64 32.65
C VAL A 310 -0.25 22.65 34.18
N MET A 311 0.55 23.48 34.85
CA MET A 311 0.52 23.62 36.31
C MET A 311 -0.81 24.16 36.86
N LEU A 312 -1.62 24.82 36.03
CA LEU A 312 -2.96 25.29 36.42
C LEU A 312 -4.04 24.20 36.28
N VAL A 313 -3.74 23.08 35.61
CA VAL A 313 -4.68 21.98 35.41
C VAL A 313 -4.75 21.14 36.68
N LYS A 314 -5.91 21.19 37.34
CA LYS A 314 -6.25 20.31 38.45
C LYS A 314 -6.88 19.01 37.92
N VAL A 315 -6.87 17.97 38.76
CA VAL A 315 -7.45 16.66 38.41
C VAL A 315 -8.93 16.77 38.04
N ASP A 316 -9.71 17.62 38.73
CA ASP A 316 -11.13 17.85 38.41
C ASP A 316 -11.33 18.47 37.04
N VAL A 317 -10.44 19.37 36.61
CA VAL A 317 -10.44 19.97 35.27
C VAL A 317 -10.15 18.90 34.21
N PHE A 318 -9.10 18.11 34.41
CA PHE A 318 -8.68 17.07 33.46
C PHE A 318 -9.74 15.97 33.31
N MET A 319 -10.40 15.58 34.40
CA MET A 319 -11.48 14.59 34.35
C MET A 319 -12.72 15.13 33.65
N TYR A 320 -13.05 16.41 33.83
CA TYR A 320 -14.17 17.04 33.12
C TYR A 320 -13.98 17.04 31.60
N TRP A 321 -12.75 17.10 31.10
CA TRP A 321 -12.49 17.06 29.64
C TRP A 321 -12.89 15.73 28.97
N VAL A 322 -13.15 14.67 29.73
CA VAL A 322 -13.72 13.42 29.21
C VAL A 322 -15.15 13.65 28.70
N GLU A 323 -15.89 14.55 29.34
CA GLU A 323 -17.29 14.85 29.00
C GLU A 323 -17.42 15.87 27.86
N VAL A 324 -16.30 16.37 27.33
CA VAL A 324 -16.28 17.37 26.26
C VAL A 324 -15.90 16.70 24.95
N ASP A 325 -16.89 16.45 24.11
CA ASP A 325 -16.68 15.88 22.78
C ASP A 325 -16.12 16.94 21.81
N ILE A 326 -15.05 16.59 21.09
CA ILE A 326 -14.53 17.37 19.94
C ILE A 326 -15.13 16.80 18.65
N THR A 327 -15.08 15.47 18.51
CA THR A 327 -15.74 14.72 17.44
C THR A 327 -16.59 13.62 18.08
N PRO A 328 -17.45 12.92 17.32
CA PRO A 328 -18.23 11.80 17.86
C PRO A 328 -17.40 10.67 18.48
N THR A 329 -16.09 10.61 18.20
CA THR A 329 -15.19 9.54 18.66
C THR A 329 -14.04 10.04 19.53
N THR A 330 -13.82 11.35 19.64
CA THR A 330 -12.69 11.91 20.40
C THR A 330 -13.12 12.98 21.39
N THR A 331 -12.73 12.77 22.65
CA THR A 331 -12.94 13.72 23.73
C THR A 331 -11.77 14.71 23.81
N LEU A 332 -11.99 15.85 24.46
CA LEU A 332 -10.97 16.86 24.69
C LEU A 332 -9.80 16.30 25.52
N GLN A 333 -10.10 15.44 26.51
CA GLN A 333 -9.06 14.79 27.31
C GLN A 333 -8.16 13.90 26.45
N LEU A 334 -8.76 13.05 25.60
CA LEU A 334 -7.99 12.14 24.74
C LEU A 334 -7.09 12.94 23.80
N SER A 335 -7.65 13.94 23.12
CA SER A 335 -6.89 14.78 22.18
C SER A 335 -5.70 15.48 22.86
N ILE A 336 -5.89 16.07 24.05
CA ILE A 336 -4.81 16.73 24.80
C ILE A 336 -3.81 15.71 25.33
N GLY A 337 -4.26 14.58 25.86
CA GLY A 337 -3.42 13.52 26.42
C GLY A 337 -2.49 12.90 25.36
N GLU A 338 -3.00 12.67 24.15
CA GLU A 338 -2.19 12.18 23.03
C GLU A 338 -1.15 13.22 22.57
N MET A 339 -1.51 14.50 22.50
CA MET A 339 -0.55 15.57 22.20
C MET A 339 0.50 15.74 23.32
N PHE A 340 0.13 15.55 24.60
CA PHE A 340 1.10 15.52 25.70
C PHE A 340 2.11 14.38 25.52
N TYR A 341 1.64 13.20 25.12
CA TYR A 341 2.50 12.06 24.81
C TYR A 341 3.45 12.41 23.65
N GLU A 342 2.91 12.93 22.55
CA GLU A 342 3.68 13.30 21.36
C GLU A 342 4.76 14.34 21.68
N VAL A 343 4.41 15.47 22.28
CA VAL A 343 5.38 16.51 22.68
C VAL A 343 6.47 15.93 23.58
N GLY A 344 6.10 15.09 24.56
CA GLY A 344 7.05 14.45 25.47
C GLY A 344 8.01 13.47 24.77
N GLU A 345 7.53 12.65 23.82
CA GLU A 345 8.40 11.78 23.03
C GLU A 345 9.38 12.59 22.16
N ARG A 346 8.90 13.67 21.52
CA ARG A 346 9.72 14.53 20.64
C ARG A 346 10.81 15.24 21.45
N MET A 347 10.50 15.68 22.66
CA MET A 347 11.49 16.24 23.60
C MET A 347 12.55 15.22 24.02
N ARG A 348 12.16 13.96 24.26
CA ARG A 348 13.10 12.88 24.60
C ARG A 348 13.99 12.46 23.43
N ALA A 349 13.43 12.43 22.23
CA ALA A 349 14.16 12.10 21.02
C ALA A 349 15.20 13.19 20.65
N ASN A 350 14.91 14.46 20.95
CA ASN A 350 15.74 15.59 20.57
C ASN A 350 16.21 16.42 21.79
N PRO A 351 17.45 16.23 22.27
CA PRO A 351 17.96 16.90 23.48
C PRO A 351 17.92 18.43 23.44
N LYS A 352 17.82 19.04 22.25
CA LYS A 352 17.74 20.50 22.10
C LYS A 352 16.42 21.07 22.61
N PHE A 353 15.38 20.25 22.73
CA PHE A 353 14.08 20.61 23.28
C PHE A 353 13.94 20.31 24.77
N GLY A 354 15.03 19.89 25.45
CA GLY A 354 15.01 19.57 26.86
C GLY A 354 14.45 20.71 27.73
N HIS A 355 13.45 20.38 28.55
CA HIS A 355 12.74 21.32 29.42
C HIS A 355 12.01 20.58 30.54
N ASP A 356 11.89 21.21 31.72
CA ASP A 356 11.27 20.63 32.93
C ASP A 356 9.78 20.28 32.77
N VAL A 357 9.12 20.71 31.68
CA VAL A 357 7.71 20.41 31.43
C VAL A 357 7.52 18.94 31.03
N GLU A 358 8.56 18.28 30.51
CA GLU A 358 8.51 16.89 30.07
C GLU A 358 7.99 15.94 31.18
N GLU A 359 8.50 16.08 32.40
CA GLU A 359 8.08 15.27 33.55
C GLU A 359 6.61 15.49 33.88
N GLN A 360 6.12 16.73 33.73
CA GLN A 360 4.73 17.09 34.00
C GLN A 360 3.80 16.53 32.93
N LEU A 361 4.19 16.62 31.65
CA LEU A 361 3.43 16.06 30.53
C LEU A 361 3.29 14.54 30.68
N LYS A 362 4.35 13.85 31.12
CA LYS A 362 4.33 12.40 31.33
C LYS A 362 3.24 11.94 32.31
N MET A 363 2.87 12.75 33.30
CA MET A 363 1.82 12.40 34.26
C MET A 363 0.40 12.45 33.68
N LEU A 364 0.18 13.29 32.66
CA LEU A 364 -1.13 13.51 32.01
C LEU A 364 -1.19 12.91 30.60
N ALA A 365 -0.08 12.40 30.08
CA ALA A 365 0.03 11.83 28.76
C ALA A 365 -0.82 10.56 28.63
N ILE A 366 -1.59 10.49 27.55
CA ILE A 366 -2.34 9.30 27.14
C ILE A 366 -1.62 8.75 25.93
N LYS A 367 -1.16 7.50 26.01
CA LYS A 367 -0.51 6.85 24.88
C LYS A 367 -1.55 6.65 23.77
N PRO A 368 -1.30 7.15 22.55
CA PRO A 368 -2.22 6.92 21.43
C PRO A 368 -2.32 5.42 21.14
N LYS A 369 -3.51 4.98 20.76
CA LYS A 369 -3.72 3.58 20.34
C LYS A 369 -2.85 3.28 19.14
N THR A 370 -2.23 2.11 19.13
CA THR A 370 -1.46 1.68 17.95
C THR A 370 -2.41 1.37 16.79
N LEU A 371 -1.88 1.36 15.56
CA LEU A 371 -2.66 0.97 14.38
C LEU A 371 -3.26 -0.43 14.57
N SER A 372 -2.52 -1.38 15.16
CA SER A 372 -3.02 -2.74 15.46
C SER A 372 -4.20 -2.69 16.44
N GLU A 373 -4.05 -1.98 17.57
CA GLU A 373 -5.12 -1.85 18.57
C GLU A 373 -6.37 -1.14 18.01
N THR A 374 -6.17 -0.20 17.09
CA THR A 374 -7.26 0.51 16.41
C THR A 374 -8.00 -0.42 15.45
N ILE A 375 -7.26 -1.22 14.69
CA ILE A 375 -7.81 -2.20 13.74
C ILE A 375 -8.56 -3.31 14.49
N GLU A 376 -7.99 -3.85 15.56
CA GLU A 376 -8.61 -4.92 16.37
C GLU A 376 -9.90 -4.46 17.06
N SER A 377 -9.98 -3.19 17.47
CA SER A 377 -11.18 -2.63 18.11
C SER A 377 -12.21 -2.04 17.13
N ALA A 378 -11.89 -1.98 15.84
CA ALA A 378 -12.78 -1.42 14.83
C ALA A 378 -13.96 -2.34 14.51
N THR A 379 -15.07 -1.71 14.17
CA THR A 379 -16.26 -2.38 13.62
C THR A 379 -16.09 -2.68 12.13
N LEU A 380 -16.88 -3.61 11.60
CA LEU A 380 -16.83 -3.99 10.18
C LEU A 380 -17.05 -2.77 9.25
N GLY A 381 -17.98 -1.89 9.58
CA GLY A 381 -18.24 -0.67 8.80
C GLY A 381 -17.10 0.35 8.84
N GLU A 382 -16.37 0.44 9.96
CA GLU A 382 -15.18 1.30 10.06
C GLU A 382 -14.02 0.74 9.23
N ILE A 383 -13.85 -0.59 9.18
CA ILE A 383 -12.85 -1.25 8.34
C ILE A 383 -13.13 -0.94 6.86
N LEU A 384 -14.38 -1.10 6.40
CA LEU A 384 -14.77 -0.81 5.01
C LEU A 384 -14.54 0.67 4.66
N ARG A 385 -14.98 1.60 5.51
CA ARG A 385 -14.74 3.04 5.29
C ARG A 385 -13.25 3.38 5.20
N ASN A 386 -12.43 2.81 6.08
CA ASN A 386 -10.99 3.08 6.11
C ASN A 386 -10.23 2.46 4.92
N LEU A 387 -10.78 1.41 4.30
CA LEU A 387 -10.28 0.86 3.04
C LEU A 387 -10.52 1.82 1.85
N ASP A 388 -11.68 2.50 1.83
CA ASP A 388 -12.05 3.46 0.79
C ASP A 388 -11.28 4.79 0.89
N GLU A 389 -10.84 5.16 2.10
CA GLU A 389 -10.04 6.36 2.31
C GLU A 389 -8.69 6.32 1.56
N LYS A 390 -8.17 7.50 1.18
CA LYS A 390 -6.84 7.62 0.54
C LYS A 390 -5.71 7.49 1.56
N SER A 391 -5.57 6.30 2.14
CA SER A 391 -4.51 5.96 3.09
C SER A 391 -3.29 5.32 2.39
N PRO A 392 -2.08 5.39 3.00
CA PRO A 392 -0.90 4.72 2.49
C PRO A 392 -1.10 3.21 2.34
N GLN A 393 -0.48 2.60 1.33
CA GLN A 393 -0.72 1.19 0.98
C GLN A 393 -0.49 0.20 2.13
N HIS A 394 0.49 0.46 3.01
CA HIS A 394 0.75 -0.41 4.17
C HIS A 394 -0.37 -0.35 5.22
N VAL A 395 -1.05 0.79 5.37
CA VAL A 395 -2.20 0.96 6.26
C VAL A 395 -3.41 0.26 5.66
N LYS A 396 -3.69 0.47 4.36
CA LYS A 396 -4.76 -0.24 3.64
C LYS A 396 -4.62 -1.75 3.76
N LYS A 397 -3.39 -2.26 3.62
CA LYS A 397 -3.12 -3.69 3.78
C LYS A 397 -3.49 -4.19 5.17
N ALA A 398 -3.15 -3.46 6.23
CA ALA A 398 -3.47 -3.89 7.60
C ALA A 398 -4.99 -3.95 7.85
N TRP A 399 -5.75 -2.97 7.33
CA TRP A 399 -7.23 -3.01 7.36
C TRP A 399 -7.79 -4.17 6.55
N PHE A 400 -7.20 -4.44 5.39
CA PHE A 400 -7.61 -5.53 4.51
C PHE A 400 -7.34 -6.90 5.13
N ASP A 401 -6.19 -7.10 5.76
CA ASP A 401 -5.85 -8.36 6.43
C ASP A 401 -6.78 -8.62 7.64
N GLU A 402 -7.18 -7.57 8.38
CA GLU A 402 -8.18 -7.72 9.46
C GLU A 402 -9.57 -8.07 8.95
N LEU A 403 -9.97 -7.62 7.76
CA LEU A 403 -11.23 -8.01 7.15
C LEU A 403 -11.30 -9.55 6.97
N PHE A 404 -10.20 -10.20 6.62
CA PHE A 404 -10.10 -11.66 6.53
C PHE A 404 -10.04 -12.35 7.90
N ASN A 405 -9.55 -11.69 8.96
CA ASN A 405 -9.60 -12.20 10.33
C ASN A 405 -11.03 -12.30 10.87
N ARG A 406 -11.96 -11.52 10.33
CA ARG A 406 -13.38 -11.52 10.74
C ARG A 406 -14.16 -12.52 9.89
N SER A 407 -14.41 -13.72 10.42
CA SER A 407 -15.16 -14.77 9.70
C SER A 407 -16.52 -14.31 9.15
N ILE A 408 -17.20 -13.40 9.85
CA ILE A 408 -18.48 -12.80 9.41
C ILE A 408 -18.33 -12.03 8.09
N ALA A 409 -17.18 -11.40 7.84
CA ALA A 409 -16.93 -10.63 6.62
C ALA A 409 -16.94 -11.53 5.37
N LEU A 410 -16.46 -12.76 5.50
CA LEU A 410 -16.31 -13.70 4.39
C LEU A 410 -17.65 -14.29 3.92
N GLY A 411 -18.71 -14.14 4.71
CA GLY A 411 -20.09 -14.49 4.34
C GLY A 411 -20.99 -13.28 4.02
N ASN A 412 -20.46 -12.06 4.02
CA ASN A 412 -21.23 -10.84 3.80
C ASN A 412 -20.97 -10.27 2.39
N GLU A 413 -22.03 -10.06 1.61
CA GLU A 413 -21.94 -9.61 0.21
C GLU A 413 -21.26 -8.24 0.04
N GLU A 414 -21.52 -7.28 0.94
CA GLU A 414 -20.92 -5.95 0.91
C GLU A 414 -19.39 -6.03 1.16
N CYS A 415 -18.97 -6.88 2.08
CA CYS A 415 -17.54 -7.13 2.33
C CYS A 415 -16.86 -7.82 1.14
N LEU A 416 -17.53 -8.76 0.48
CA LEU A 416 -17.01 -9.44 -0.70
C LEU A 416 -16.80 -8.46 -1.88
N GLU A 417 -17.72 -7.52 -2.11
CA GLU A 417 -17.52 -6.48 -3.13
C GLU A 417 -16.35 -5.54 -2.77
N SER A 418 -16.19 -5.14 -1.51
CA SER A 418 -15.01 -4.35 -1.09
C SER A 418 -13.69 -5.13 -1.26
N ILE A 419 -13.68 -6.44 -1.01
CA ILE A 419 -12.53 -7.33 -1.27
C ILE A 419 -12.17 -7.34 -2.76
N LYS A 420 -13.19 -7.39 -3.63
CA LYS A 420 -13.03 -7.38 -5.09
C LYS A 420 -12.37 -6.09 -5.60
N GLU A 421 -12.78 -4.94 -5.07
CA GLU A 421 -12.18 -3.65 -5.43
C GLU A 421 -10.70 -3.58 -5.03
N HIS A 422 -10.37 -4.19 -3.90
CA HIS A 422 -9.02 -4.19 -3.31
C HIS A 422 -8.23 -5.48 -3.57
N ILE A 423 -8.61 -6.27 -4.59
CA ILE A 423 -8.08 -7.64 -4.82
C ILE A 423 -6.55 -7.70 -4.97
N LYS A 424 -5.91 -6.61 -5.40
CA LYS A 424 -4.44 -6.50 -5.53
C LYS A 424 -3.70 -6.55 -4.19
N LEU A 425 -4.39 -6.32 -3.08
CA LEU A 425 -3.83 -6.41 -1.73
C LEU A 425 -3.90 -7.83 -1.16
N LEU A 426 -4.59 -8.76 -1.85
CA LEU A 426 -4.74 -10.14 -1.41
C LEU A 426 -3.38 -10.82 -1.24
N THR A 427 -3.26 -11.61 -0.19
CA THR A 427 -2.05 -12.40 0.11
C THR A 427 -2.38 -13.89 0.20
N PRO A 428 -1.36 -14.77 0.14
CA PRO A 428 -1.58 -16.20 0.34
C PRO A 428 -2.16 -16.54 1.71
N ILE A 429 -1.88 -15.74 2.74
CA ILE A 429 -2.45 -15.93 4.09
C ILE A 429 -3.96 -15.69 4.03
N ASN A 430 -4.40 -14.61 3.40
CA ASN A 430 -5.82 -14.26 3.28
C ASN A 430 -6.61 -15.37 2.55
N CYS A 431 -6.02 -15.96 1.51
CA CYS A 431 -6.61 -17.13 0.84
C CYS A 431 -6.70 -18.37 1.76
N GLN A 432 -5.70 -18.61 2.62
CA GLN A 432 -5.77 -19.72 3.60
C GLN A 432 -6.90 -19.49 4.60
N MET A 433 -7.07 -18.25 5.09
CA MET A 433 -8.16 -17.90 6.00
C MET A 433 -9.53 -18.10 5.36
N ALA A 434 -9.67 -17.73 4.08
CA ALA A 434 -10.90 -17.98 3.33
C ALA A 434 -11.18 -19.49 3.15
N LEU A 435 -10.15 -20.30 2.87
CA LEU A 435 -10.28 -21.76 2.81
C LEU A 435 -10.64 -22.35 4.18
N ASP A 436 -10.08 -21.84 5.27
CA ASP A 436 -10.41 -22.29 6.63
C ASP A 436 -11.86 -21.97 7.00
N PHE A 437 -12.36 -20.80 6.59
CA PHE A 437 -13.76 -20.44 6.75
C PHE A 437 -14.69 -21.40 5.99
N ILE A 438 -14.38 -21.72 4.73
CA ILE A 438 -15.14 -22.70 3.94
C ILE A 438 -15.14 -24.07 4.64
N LYS A 439 -13.97 -24.51 5.13
CA LYS A 439 -13.82 -25.78 5.85
C LYS A 439 -14.65 -25.83 7.13
N GLN A 440 -14.57 -24.80 7.97
CA GLN A 440 -15.31 -24.73 9.23
C GLN A 440 -16.82 -24.73 8.98
N SER A 441 -17.27 -23.98 7.98
CA SER A 441 -18.69 -23.91 7.65
C SER A 441 -19.23 -25.23 7.08
N SER A 442 -18.43 -25.92 6.26
CA SER A 442 -18.75 -27.27 5.76
C SER A 442 -18.87 -28.29 6.89
N GLN A 443 -18.01 -28.20 7.92
CA GLN A 443 -18.07 -29.10 9.08
C GLN A 443 -19.29 -28.85 9.97
N LEU A 444 -19.75 -27.61 10.08
CA LEU A 444 -20.95 -27.26 10.85
C LEU A 444 -22.23 -27.78 10.17
N GLN A 445 -22.34 -27.66 8.84
CA GLN A 445 -23.46 -28.24 8.08
C GLN A 445 -23.54 -29.78 8.20
N ALA A 446 -22.41 -30.47 8.34
CA ALA A 446 -22.39 -31.91 8.55
C ALA A 446 -22.93 -32.34 9.93
N ILE A 447 -22.73 -31.53 10.98
CA ILE A 447 -23.17 -31.83 12.35
C ILE A 447 -24.68 -31.58 12.50
N ASP A 448 -25.22 -30.55 11.85
CA ASP A 448 -26.66 -30.28 11.87
C ASP A 448 -27.47 -31.39 11.18
N ASN A 449 -26.92 -32.00 10.12
CA ASN A 449 -27.55 -33.14 9.45
C ASN A 449 -27.48 -34.44 10.27
N GLU A 450 -26.45 -34.65 11.10
CA GLU A 450 -26.36 -35.82 12.00
C GLU A 450 -27.36 -35.74 13.18
N CYS A 451 -27.89 -34.55 13.50
CA CYS A 451 -28.87 -34.37 14.58
C CYS A 451 -30.32 -34.60 14.14
N GLU A 452 -30.61 -34.78 12.84
CA GLU A 452 -31.94 -35.07 12.31
C GLU A 452 -32.21 -36.57 12.01
N GLU A 453 -31.27 -37.48 12.29
CA GLU A 453 -31.48 -38.93 12.13
C GLU A 453 -32.20 -39.57 13.33
N GLY A 454 -33.46 -39.17 13.51
CA GLY A 454 -34.47 -39.88 14.28
C GLY A 454 -35.40 -40.72 13.40
N GLY A 455 -34.85 -41.62 12.57
CA GLY A 455 -35.57 -42.78 12.03
C GLY A 455 -35.73 -42.88 10.51
N GLY A 456 -35.07 -43.88 9.90
CA GLY A 456 -35.42 -44.42 8.59
C GLY A 456 -34.24 -45.00 7.82
N GLU A 457 -34.21 -46.33 7.68
CA GLU A 457 -33.19 -47.14 7.00
C GLU A 457 -32.96 -46.77 5.52
N GLY A 458 -31.69 -46.72 5.09
CA GLY A 458 -31.32 -46.72 3.67
C GLY A 458 -29.85 -46.37 3.42
N GLU A 459 -29.07 -47.35 2.98
CA GLU A 459 -27.66 -47.24 2.58
C GLU A 459 -27.40 -46.12 1.57
N ASN A 460 -26.46 -45.22 1.89
CA ASN A 460 -25.39 -44.73 1.01
C ASN A 460 -24.51 -43.75 1.82
N SER A 461 -23.28 -44.15 2.15
CA SER A 461 -22.24 -43.19 2.52
C SER A 461 -21.87 -42.37 1.29
N GLU A 462 -22.62 -41.31 1.00
CA GLU A 462 -22.20 -40.28 0.06
C GLU A 462 -21.13 -39.41 0.74
N LYS A 463 -19.94 -39.43 0.11
CA LYS A 463 -18.85 -38.51 0.42
C LYS A 463 -19.42 -37.10 0.43
N MET A 464 -19.32 -36.43 1.57
CA MET A 464 -19.61 -35.02 1.80
C MET A 464 -19.22 -34.16 0.59
N GLN A 465 -20.19 -33.87 -0.28
CA GLN A 465 -20.05 -32.91 -1.37
C GLN A 465 -20.41 -31.55 -0.78
N ILE A 466 -19.40 -30.72 -0.61
CA ILE A 466 -19.58 -29.28 -0.35
C ILE A 466 -20.27 -28.73 -1.59
N ASP A 467 -21.48 -28.17 -1.46
CA ASP A 467 -22.17 -27.53 -2.58
C ASP A 467 -21.38 -26.26 -2.97
N PRO A 468 -20.83 -26.17 -4.19
CA PRO A 468 -20.05 -25.02 -4.62
C PRO A 468 -20.84 -23.71 -4.57
N THR A 469 -22.19 -23.78 -4.68
CA THR A 469 -23.08 -22.61 -4.77
C THR A 469 -23.06 -21.72 -3.54
N ASP A 470 -22.80 -22.29 -2.35
CA ASP A 470 -22.82 -21.54 -1.08
C ASP A 470 -21.64 -20.54 -0.96
N TYR A 471 -20.57 -20.75 -1.73
CA TYR A 471 -19.33 -19.95 -1.66
C TYR A 471 -18.83 -19.48 -3.04
N GLU A 472 -19.68 -19.47 -4.08
CA GLU A 472 -19.30 -19.08 -5.45
C GLU A 472 -18.60 -17.71 -5.51
N SER A 473 -19.14 -16.71 -4.80
CA SER A 473 -18.58 -15.36 -4.78
C SER A 473 -17.19 -15.33 -4.13
N LEU A 474 -17.02 -16.02 -3.00
CA LEU A 474 -15.73 -16.06 -2.29
C LEU A 474 -14.68 -16.86 -3.06
N THR A 475 -15.06 -18.01 -3.64
CA THR A 475 -14.16 -18.86 -4.44
C THR A 475 -13.74 -18.15 -5.72
N SER A 476 -14.64 -17.44 -6.40
CA SER A 476 -14.35 -16.59 -7.55
C SER A 476 -13.35 -15.47 -7.21
N LEU A 477 -13.49 -14.84 -6.04
CA LEU A 477 -12.53 -13.83 -5.55
C LEU A 477 -11.17 -14.42 -5.26
N ILE A 478 -11.09 -15.60 -4.62
CA ILE A 478 -9.82 -16.29 -4.38
C ILE A 478 -9.12 -16.58 -5.72
N LEU A 479 -9.83 -17.12 -6.71
CA LEU A 479 -9.27 -17.40 -8.03
C LEU A 479 -8.76 -16.15 -8.73
N SER A 480 -9.54 -15.06 -8.68
CA SER A 480 -9.15 -13.76 -9.23
C SER A 480 -7.88 -13.21 -8.56
N GLY A 481 -7.77 -13.40 -7.24
CA GLY A 481 -6.61 -12.97 -6.48
C GLY A 481 -5.35 -13.78 -6.75
N ILE A 482 -5.46 -15.11 -6.90
CA ILE A 482 -4.35 -16.03 -7.19
C ILE A 482 -3.63 -15.67 -8.49
N GLN A 483 -4.31 -15.07 -9.47
CA GLN A 483 -3.69 -14.59 -10.71
C GLN A 483 -2.58 -13.54 -10.47
N ASN A 484 -2.58 -12.86 -9.32
CA ASN A 484 -1.55 -11.88 -8.94
C ASN A 484 -0.36 -12.50 -8.19
N PHE A 485 -0.41 -13.79 -7.84
CA PHE A 485 0.61 -14.44 -7.00
C PHE A 485 1.76 -15.01 -7.82
N LYS A 486 2.91 -15.21 -7.17
CA LYS A 486 4.03 -15.94 -7.76
C LYS A 486 3.74 -17.44 -7.72
N SER A 487 4.31 -18.19 -8.66
CA SER A 487 4.11 -19.65 -8.74
C SER A 487 4.45 -20.40 -7.44
N GLU A 488 5.43 -19.93 -6.67
CA GLU A 488 5.81 -20.50 -5.36
C GLU A 488 4.68 -20.38 -4.34
N ASP A 489 4.01 -19.23 -4.29
CA ASP A 489 2.90 -18.96 -3.38
C ASP A 489 1.68 -19.81 -3.75
N ILE A 490 1.40 -19.96 -5.05
CA ILE A 490 0.31 -20.81 -5.55
C ILE A 490 0.57 -22.28 -5.19
N LEU A 491 1.81 -22.76 -5.31
CA LEU A 491 2.18 -24.12 -4.91
C LEU A 491 2.00 -24.36 -3.40
N HIS A 492 2.33 -23.37 -2.57
CA HIS A 492 2.08 -23.46 -1.12
C HIS A 492 0.59 -23.55 -0.82
N LEU A 493 -0.23 -22.73 -1.49
CA LEU A 493 -1.70 -22.77 -1.37
C LEU A 493 -2.30 -24.09 -1.85
N LEU A 494 -1.84 -24.62 -2.97
CA LEU A 494 -2.25 -25.93 -3.50
C LEU A 494 -1.96 -27.06 -2.52
N ALA A 495 -0.76 -27.06 -1.92
CA ALA A 495 -0.39 -28.03 -0.91
C ALA A 495 -1.27 -27.90 0.34
N TYR A 496 -1.59 -26.68 0.75
CA TYR A 496 -2.52 -26.41 1.86
C TYR A 496 -3.93 -26.94 1.57
N GLN A 497 -4.51 -26.56 0.42
CA GLN A 497 -5.84 -26.98 -0.02
C GLN A 497 -5.95 -28.50 -0.11
N THR A 498 -4.96 -29.15 -0.73
CA THR A 498 -4.93 -30.62 -0.87
C THR A 498 -4.83 -31.31 0.49
N LYS A 499 -4.10 -30.73 1.45
CA LYS A 499 -4.03 -31.25 2.83
C LYS A 499 -5.35 -31.03 3.59
N ALA A 500 -6.01 -29.89 3.36
CA ALA A 500 -7.22 -29.50 4.07
C ALA A 500 -8.47 -30.25 3.59
N PHE A 501 -8.60 -30.49 2.28
CA PHE A 501 -9.80 -31.02 1.62
C PHE A 501 -9.57 -32.33 0.86
N GLY A 502 -8.33 -32.81 0.75
CA GLY A 502 -7.97 -34.03 0.04
C GLY A 502 -7.57 -33.81 -1.42
N LYS A 503 -7.14 -34.90 -2.08
CA LYS A 503 -6.57 -34.89 -3.44
C LYS A 503 -7.58 -34.64 -4.55
N SER A 504 -8.86 -34.95 -4.33
CA SER A 504 -9.92 -34.87 -5.33
C SER A 504 -10.85 -33.69 -5.09
N THR A 505 -10.36 -32.63 -4.42
CA THR A 505 -11.14 -31.43 -4.13
C THR A 505 -11.52 -30.68 -5.40
N ASN A 506 -12.76 -30.18 -5.43
CA ASN A 506 -13.35 -29.38 -6.51
C ASN A 506 -14.06 -28.12 -5.97
N ILE A 507 -13.73 -27.69 -4.74
CA ILE A 507 -14.43 -26.62 -4.02
C ILE A 507 -14.38 -25.28 -4.76
N CYS A 508 -13.29 -25.00 -5.45
CA CYS A 508 -13.11 -23.77 -6.22
C CYS A 508 -13.38 -23.98 -7.71
N CYS A 509 -13.97 -25.11 -8.12
CA CYS A 509 -14.16 -25.43 -9.53
C CYS A 509 -15.29 -24.58 -10.13
N GLN A 510 -15.00 -23.79 -11.16
CA GLN A 510 -16.03 -23.03 -11.87
C GLN A 510 -16.72 -23.89 -12.94
N ASP A 511 -17.94 -23.51 -13.33
CA ASP A 511 -18.75 -24.25 -14.33
C ASP A 511 -18.07 -24.41 -15.69
N ASP A 512 -17.28 -23.41 -16.09
CA ASP A 512 -16.58 -23.37 -17.37
C ASP A 512 -15.22 -24.08 -17.36
N TYR A 513 -14.86 -24.74 -16.25
CA TYR A 513 -13.55 -25.36 -16.04
C TYR A 513 -13.14 -26.30 -17.19
N GLN A 514 -14.06 -27.15 -17.67
CA GLN A 514 -13.76 -28.09 -18.77
C GLN A 514 -13.36 -27.36 -20.05
N HIS A 515 -14.01 -26.23 -20.35
CA HIS A 515 -13.70 -25.42 -21.52
C HIS A 515 -12.33 -24.77 -21.37
N ARG A 516 -12.03 -24.14 -20.22
CA ARG A 516 -10.73 -23.50 -19.95
C ARG A 516 -9.57 -24.48 -19.96
N VAL A 517 -9.75 -25.69 -19.41
CA VAL A 517 -8.72 -26.75 -19.50
C VAL A 517 -8.48 -27.18 -20.94
N ASN A 518 -9.53 -27.40 -21.72
CA ASN A 518 -9.37 -27.80 -23.13
C ASN A 518 -8.70 -26.69 -23.94
N GLU A 519 -9.06 -25.43 -23.70
CA GLU A 519 -8.43 -24.27 -24.34
C GLU A 519 -6.94 -24.17 -23.97
N PHE A 520 -6.61 -24.33 -22.69
CA PHE A 520 -5.23 -24.35 -22.21
C PHE A 520 -4.41 -25.46 -22.87
N LEU A 521 -4.93 -26.70 -22.87
CA LEU A 521 -4.27 -27.86 -23.48
C LEU A 521 -4.17 -27.77 -25.01
N ASN A 522 -5.08 -27.06 -25.68
CA ASN A 522 -4.98 -26.80 -27.12
C ASN A 522 -3.95 -25.72 -27.46
N LYS A 523 -3.89 -24.63 -26.67
CA LYS A 523 -2.89 -23.55 -26.84
C LYS A 523 -1.47 -24.01 -26.51
N TYR A 524 -1.36 -25.00 -25.63
CA TYR A 524 -0.13 -25.59 -25.12
C TYR A 524 0.84 -26.11 -26.19
N VAL A 525 0.36 -26.45 -27.39
CA VAL A 525 1.22 -26.84 -28.53
C VAL A 525 2.16 -25.71 -28.98
N SER A 526 1.86 -24.46 -28.61
CA SER A 526 2.63 -23.27 -29.03
C SER A 526 3.33 -22.52 -27.89
N SER A 527 2.77 -22.53 -26.67
CA SER A 527 3.36 -21.90 -25.49
C SER A 527 2.80 -22.49 -24.20
N PHE A 528 3.64 -22.70 -23.18
CA PHE A 528 3.23 -23.22 -21.87
C PHE A 528 3.34 -22.14 -20.78
N ASP A 529 2.19 -21.83 -20.18
CA ASP A 529 2.12 -20.95 -19.02
C ASP A 529 2.00 -21.78 -17.73
N PHE A 530 3.08 -21.81 -16.97
CA PHE A 530 3.14 -22.55 -15.70
C PHE A 530 2.22 -21.96 -14.63
N GLN A 531 2.05 -20.63 -14.60
CA GLN A 531 1.20 -20.01 -13.60
C GLN A 531 -0.27 -20.33 -13.88
N GLN A 532 -0.70 -20.24 -15.14
CA GLN A 532 -2.05 -20.63 -15.54
C GLN A 532 -2.33 -22.12 -15.27
N PHE A 533 -1.33 -22.99 -15.47
CA PHE A 533 -1.43 -24.40 -15.08
C PHE A 533 -1.73 -24.57 -13.58
N LEU A 534 -1.01 -23.84 -12.71
CA LEU A 534 -1.22 -23.90 -11.27
C LEU A 534 -2.59 -23.37 -10.83
N VAL A 535 -3.12 -22.34 -11.50
CA VAL A 535 -4.48 -21.83 -11.26
C VAL A 535 -5.53 -22.91 -11.60
N LEU A 536 -5.40 -23.57 -12.75
CA LEU A 536 -6.29 -24.68 -13.12
C LEU A 536 -6.15 -25.88 -12.17
N CYS A 537 -4.95 -26.13 -11.64
CA CYS A 537 -4.75 -27.12 -10.59
C CYS A 537 -5.43 -26.72 -9.26
N PHE A 538 -5.62 -25.43 -8.98
CA PHE A 538 -6.25 -24.97 -7.74
C PHE A 538 -7.77 -25.20 -7.75
N GLU A 539 -8.36 -25.19 -8.93
CA GLU A 539 -9.77 -25.51 -9.14
C GLU A 539 -10.05 -27.01 -9.04
N ASN A 540 -9.26 -27.83 -9.75
CA ASN A 540 -9.34 -29.29 -9.68
C ASN A 540 -7.97 -29.92 -9.97
N PRO A 541 -7.19 -30.25 -8.91
CA PRO A 541 -5.82 -30.72 -9.10
C PRO A 541 -5.77 -32.12 -9.71
N SER A 542 -6.60 -33.05 -9.23
CA SER A 542 -6.67 -34.43 -9.74
C SER A 542 -6.95 -34.45 -11.24
N GLN A 543 -8.01 -33.77 -11.67
CA GLN A 543 -8.42 -33.80 -13.08
C GLN A 543 -7.39 -33.13 -13.99
N MET A 544 -6.82 -31.99 -13.56
CA MET A 544 -5.81 -31.29 -14.35
C MET A 544 -4.57 -32.15 -14.57
N TRP A 545 -4.06 -32.79 -13.52
CA TRP A 545 -2.90 -33.67 -13.62
C TRP A 545 -3.18 -34.91 -14.50
N THR A 546 -4.37 -35.51 -14.42
CA THR A 546 -4.77 -36.64 -15.28
C THR A 546 -4.82 -36.24 -16.76
N LYS A 547 -5.51 -35.15 -17.09
CA LYS A 547 -5.58 -34.66 -18.48
C LYS A 547 -4.21 -34.26 -19.02
N PHE A 548 -3.38 -33.63 -18.18
CA PHE A 548 -2.03 -33.23 -18.56
C PHE A 548 -1.13 -34.44 -18.85
N PHE A 549 -1.24 -35.50 -18.06
CA PHE A 549 -0.57 -36.78 -18.29
C PHE A 549 -1.05 -37.44 -19.60
N GLU A 550 -2.36 -37.46 -19.85
CA GLU A 550 -2.93 -38.01 -21.09
C GLU A 550 -2.44 -37.26 -22.33
N CYS A 551 -2.37 -35.94 -22.29
CA CYS A 551 -1.79 -35.14 -23.36
C CYS A 551 -0.30 -35.49 -23.61
N ALA A 552 0.46 -35.81 -22.56
CA ALA A 552 1.85 -36.24 -22.69
C ALA A 552 1.99 -37.62 -23.36
N CYS A 553 1.02 -38.53 -23.19
CA CYS A 553 1.02 -39.83 -23.87
C CYS A 553 0.88 -39.72 -25.41
N HIS A 554 0.47 -38.58 -25.95
CA HIS A 554 0.20 -38.39 -27.38
C HIS A 554 1.21 -37.49 -28.11
N ASN A 555 1.94 -36.61 -27.40
CA ASN A 555 2.83 -35.61 -28.02
C ASN A 555 4.19 -35.49 -27.30
N SER A 556 5.30 -35.57 -28.05
CA SER A 556 6.68 -35.42 -27.55
C SER A 556 6.95 -34.11 -26.81
N GLU A 557 6.41 -32.99 -27.30
CA GLU A 557 6.62 -31.69 -26.65
C GLU A 557 5.92 -31.64 -25.29
N HIS A 558 4.75 -32.29 -25.21
CA HIS A 558 3.98 -32.42 -23.98
C HIS A 558 4.70 -33.32 -22.96
N VAL A 559 5.43 -34.36 -23.40
CA VAL A 559 6.28 -35.19 -22.52
C VAL A 559 7.31 -34.33 -21.78
N ARG A 560 8.08 -33.52 -22.52
CA ARG A 560 9.16 -32.71 -21.94
C ARG A 560 8.61 -31.69 -20.94
N ASN A 561 7.55 -31.00 -21.33
CA ASN A 561 6.93 -29.98 -20.51
C ASN A 561 6.23 -30.59 -19.29
N PHE A 562 5.57 -31.76 -19.42
CA PHE A 562 5.04 -32.51 -18.28
C PHE A 562 6.13 -32.80 -17.24
N CYS A 563 7.24 -33.39 -17.66
CA CYS A 563 8.36 -33.70 -16.77
C CYS A 563 8.94 -32.43 -16.12
N LYS A 564 9.06 -31.33 -16.87
CA LYS A 564 9.52 -30.04 -16.35
C LYS A 564 8.55 -29.47 -15.29
N THR A 565 7.26 -29.49 -15.55
CA THR A 565 6.21 -29.05 -14.62
C THR A 565 6.19 -29.88 -13.35
N VAL A 566 6.35 -31.22 -13.47
CA VAL A 566 6.47 -32.10 -12.30
C VAL A 566 7.68 -31.72 -11.46
N GLN A 567 8.84 -31.44 -12.06
CA GLN A 567 10.02 -30.98 -11.32
C GLN A 567 9.80 -29.64 -10.62
N GLN A 568 9.26 -28.65 -11.35
CA GLN A 568 9.02 -27.29 -10.85
C GLN A 568 7.98 -27.26 -9.72
N SER A 569 7.03 -28.20 -9.75
CA SER A 569 5.95 -28.31 -8.75
C SER A 569 6.29 -29.21 -7.57
N ARG A 570 7.54 -29.67 -7.42
CA ARG A 570 7.92 -30.49 -6.25
C ARG A 570 7.97 -29.63 -4.98
N PRO A 571 7.52 -30.16 -3.82
CA PRO A 571 7.09 -31.54 -3.58
C PRO A 571 5.61 -31.84 -3.91
N PHE A 572 4.80 -30.83 -4.23
CA PHE A 572 3.35 -30.97 -4.45
C PHE A 572 2.97 -32.01 -5.50
N SER A 573 3.68 -32.03 -6.64
CA SER A 573 3.42 -33.00 -7.73
C SER A 573 3.53 -34.47 -7.31
N ASN A 574 4.32 -34.80 -6.29
CA ASN A 574 4.48 -36.18 -5.82
C ASN A 574 3.17 -36.77 -5.25
N ILE A 575 2.22 -35.92 -4.85
CA ILE A 575 0.92 -36.37 -4.32
C ILE A 575 0.10 -37.11 -5.38
N TYR A 576 0.25 -36.70 -6.65
CA TYR A 576 -0.51 -37.18 -7.80
C TYR A 576 0.31 -38.11 -8.70
N PHE A 577 1.62 -37.89 -8.76
CA PHE A 577 2.51 -38.52 -9.74
C PHE A 577 2.52 -40.06 -9.68
N ASP A 578 2.65 -40.65 -8.49
CA ASP A 578 2.78 -42.12 -8.36
C ASP A 578 1.49 -42.84 -8.74
N GLU A 579 0.34 -42.25 -8.40
CA GLU A 579 -1.01 -42.77 -8.71
C GLU A 579 -1.28 -42.74 -10.22
N LEU A 580 -0.97 -41.61 -10.88
CA LEU A 580 -1.10 -41.47 -12.33
C LEU A 580 -0.26 -42.49 -13.10
N LEU A 581 0.95 -42.78 -12.60
CA LEU A 581 1.87 -43.70 -13.23
C LEU A 581 1.43 -45.17 -13.06
N GLU A 582 0.97 -45.55 -11.87
CA GLU A 582 0.39 -46.87 -11.63
C GLU A 582 -0.90 -47.06 -12.47
N ASP A 583 -1.79 -46.08 -12.51
CA ASP A 583 -3.02 -46.13 -13.33
C ASP A 583 -2.71 -46.32 -14.82
N ALA A 584 -1.72 -45.61 -15.33
CA ALA A 584 -1.31 -45.72 -16.72
C ALA A 584 -0.74 -47.11 -17.08
N MET A 585 -0.11 -47.81 -16.14
CA MET A 585 0.39 -49.17 -16.35
C MET A 585 -0.73 -50.24 -16.39
N HIS A 586 -1.89 -49.94 -15.81
CA HIS A 586 -3.04 -50.84 -15.81
C HIS A 586 -4.03 -50.54 -16.96
N ASP A 587 -3.92 -49.37 -17.59
CA ASP A 587 -4.73 -48.95 -18.72
C ASP A 587 -4.14 -49.39 -20.08
N SER A 588 -4.79 -50.39 -20.69
CA SER A 588 -4.43 -50.93 -22.02
C SER A 588 -4.44 -49.88 -23.13
N GLY A 589 -5.27 -48.85 -23.03
CA GLY A 589 -5.35 -47.77 -24.01
C GLY A 589 -4.15 -46.83 -23.93
N LYS A 590 -3.67 -46.52 -22.72
CA LYS A 590 -2.50 -45.65 -22.48
C LYS A 590 -1.19 -46.35 -22.88
N LEU A 591 -1.05 -47.64 -22.56
CA LEU A 591 0.13 -48.42 -22.93
C LEU A 591 0.36 -48.47 -24.44
N LYS A 592 -0.71 -48.54 -25.24
CA LYS A 592 -0.64 -48.59 -26.70
C LYS A 592 -0.33 -47.23 -27.35
N GLN A 593 -0.27 -46.15 -26.57
CA GLN A 593 0.00 -44.82 -27.12
C GLN A 593 1.45 -44.68 -27.58
N LYS A 594 1.63 -44.07 -28.76
CA LYS A 594 2.92 -43.97 -29.45
C LYS A 594 4.01 -43.29 -28.61
N LYS A 595 3.65 -42.35 -27.72
CA LYS A 595 4.61 -41.55 -26.94
C LYS A 595 4.75 -42.00 -25.49
N PHE A 596 4.02 -43.01 -25.06
CA PHE A 596 4.15 -43.57 -23.71
C PHE A 596 5.57 -44.08 -23.39
N PRO A 597 6.28 -44.80 -24.30
CA PRO A 597 7.67 -45.20 -24.04
C PRO A 597 8.64 -44.02 -23.87
N GLU A 598 8.42 -42.94 -24.62
CA GLU A 598 9.20 -41.70 -24.54
C GLU A 598 8.97 -40.99 -23.20
N LEU A 599 7.72 -40.95 -22.73
CA LEU A 599 7.35 -40.44 -21.40
C LEU A 599 8.05 -41.20 -20.26
N LEU A 600 8.01 -42.54 -20.29
CA LEU A 600 8.71 -43.38 -19.29
C LEU A 600 10.22 -43.14 -19.29
N CYS A 601 10.83 -42.97 -20.46
CA CYS A 601 12.25 -42.66 -20.59
C CYS A 601 12.59 -41.28 -19.99
N GLU A 602 11.83 -40.25 -20.30
CA GLU A 602 12.04 -38.90 -19.74
C GLU A 602 11.82 -38.87 -18.22
N ILE A 603 10.80 -39.58 -17.71
CA ILE A 603 10.57 -39.75 -16.27
C ILE A 603 11.82 -40.33 -15.58
N TYR A 604 12.41 -41.38 -16.16
CA TYR A 604 13.61 -42.01 -15.62
C TYR A 604 14.81 -41.05 -15.52
N PHE A 605 15.02 -40.20 -16.53
CA PHE A 605 16.17 -39.29 -16.55
C PHE A 605 15.95 -38.01 -15.75
N VAL A 606 14.75 -37.44 -15.83
CA VAL A 606 14.42 -36.10 -15.33
C VAL A 606 13.91 -36.15 -13.89
N LEU A 607 13.11 -37.14 -13.52
CA LEU A 607 12.38 -37.11 -12.24
C LEU A 607 13.08 -37.86 -11.10
N TYR A 608 13.91 -38.86 -11.36
CA TYR A 608 14.52 -39.66 -10.29
C TYR A 608 15.98 -39.29 -10.00
N HIS A 609 16.31 -39.14 -8.72
CA HIS A 609 17.71 -39.13 -8.26
C HIS A 609 18.38 -40.48 -8.57
N PRO A 610 19.71 -40.52 -8.81
CA PRO A 610 20.43 -41.75 -9.16
C PRO A 610 20.13 -42.95 -8.24
N SER A 611 20.02 -42.73 -6.92
CA SER A 611 19.66 -43.75 -5.94
C SER A 611 18.26 -44.36 -6.14
N ARG A 612 17.28 -43.57 -6.60
CA ARG A 612 15.89 -44.01 -6.85
C ARG A 612 15.66 -44.52 -8.27
N LYS A 613 16.56 -44.24 -9.23
CA LYS A 613 16.50 -44.82 -10.59
C LYS A 613 16.53 -46.34 -10.57
N THR A 614 17.37 -46.88 -9.69
CA THR A 614 17.49 -48.32 -9.46
C THR A 614 16.19 -48.90 -8.89
N GLU A 615 15.52 -48.17 -8.00
CA GLU A 615 14.24 -48.57 -7.41
C GLU A 615 13.10 -48.55 -8.45
N PHE A 616 13.03 -47.51 -9.29
CA PHE A 616 12.09 -47.43 -10.41
C PHE A 616 12.20 -48.64 -11.35
N LEU A 617 13.43 -49.01 -11.75
CA LEU A 617 13.65 -50.16 -12.62
C LEU A 617 13.39 -51.51 -11.92
N LYS A 618 13.81 -51.67 -10.65
CA LYS A 618 13.71 -52.96 -9.93
C LYS A 618 12.35 -53.22 -9.31
N GLN A 619 11.69 -52.21 -8.77
CA GLN A 619 10.44 -52.36 -8.02
C GLN A 619 9.23 -51.99 -8.85
N PHE A 620 9.26 -50.88 -9.60
CA PHE A 620 8.09 -50.44 -10.37
C PHE A 620 7.98 -51.15 -11.72
N MET A 621 9.02 -51.08 -12.56
CA MET A 621 9.00 -51.71 -13.89
C MET A 621 8.91 -53.24 -13.80
N ASN A 622 9.70 -53.87 -12.93
CA ASN A 622 9.69 -55.33 -12.77
C ASN A 622 8.36 -55.86 -12.22
N LYS A 623 7.74 -55.16 -11.26
CA LYS A 623 6.43 -55.54 -10.71
C LYS A 623 5.37 -55.56 -11.81
N ASN A 624 5.32 -54.50 -12.63
CA ASN A 624 4.38 -54.39 -13.75
C ASN A 624 4.65 -55.43 -14.84
N VAL A 625 5.93 -55.70 -15.18
CA VAL A 625 6.29 -56.77 -16.12
C VAL A 625 5.86 -58.14 -15.62
N ASN A 626 6.11 -58.48 -14.35
CA ASN A 626 5.70 -59.77 -13.80
C ASN A 626 4.18 -59.92 -13.78
N ALA A 627 3.44 -58.88 -13.39
CA ALA A 627 1.98 -58.89 -13.43
C ALA A 627 1.43 -59.11 -14.85
N LEU A 628 2.02 -58.47 -15.86
CA LEU A 628 1.64 -58.63 -17.26
C LEU A 628 2.01 -60.01 -17.83
N LEU A 629 3.16 -60.56 -17.43
CA LEU A 629 3.60 -61.91 -17.80
C LEU A 629 2.70 -62.99 -17.19
N ASP A 630 2.30 -62.84 -15.94
CA ASP A 630 1.40 -63.77 -15.26
C ASP A 630 -0.02 -63.69 -15.84
N ALA A 631 -0.46 -62.50 -16.26
CA ALA A 631 -1.72 -62.29 -16.97
C ALA A 631 -1.65 -62.64 -18.48
N GLN A 632 -0.52 -63.10 -18.99
CA GLN A 632 -0.27 -63.43 -20.40
C GLN A 632 -0.59 -62.29 -21.41
N ARG A 633 -0.46 -61.03 -20.99
CA ARG A 633 -0.76 -59.85 -21.82
C ARG A 633 0.49 -59.35 -22.58
N PHE A 634 0.98 -60.14 -23.53
CA PHE A 634 2.25 -59.86 -24.21
C PHE A 634 2.29 -58.56 -25.02
N GLY A 635 1.19 -58.16 -25.67
CA GLY A 635 1.13 -56.89 -26.41
C GLY A 635 1.30 -55.65 -25.53
N HIS A 636 1.09 -55.77 -24.21
CA HIS A 636 1.29 -54.69 -23.24
C HIS A 636 2.73 -54.59 -22.72
N LEU A 637 3.57 -55.61 -22.99
CA LEU A 637 4.99 -55.61 -22.64
C LEU A 637 5.84 -54.84 -23.65
N LEU A 638 5.41 -54.76 -24.92
CA LEU A 638 6.16 -54.11 -26.00
C LEU A 638 6.47 -52.63 -25.71
N PRO A 639 5.52 -51.79 -25.25
CA PRO A 639 5.81 -50.39 -24.88
C PRO A 639 6.84 -50.25 -23.75
N ILE A 640 6.83 -51.20 -22.80
CA ILE A 640 7.76 -51.23 -21.66
C ILE A 640 9.17 -51.57 -22.16
N VAL A 641 9.31 -52.56 -23.05
CA VAL A 641 10.59 -52.93 -23.67
C VAL A 641 11.11 -51.80 -24.55
N ASN A 642 10.25 -51.14 -25.32
CA ASN A 642 10.60 -49.96 -26.10
C ASN A 642 11.12 -48.82 -25.21
N ALA A 643 10.52 -48.60 -24.04
CA ALA A 643 11.00 -47.62 -23.07
C ALA A 643 12.41 -47.99 -22.55
N LEU A 644 12.65 -49.28 -22.27
CA LEU A 644 13.99 -49.76 -21.86
C LEU A 644 15.03 -49.56 -22.97
N ASN A 645 14.68 -49.80 -24.23
CA ASN A 645 15.53 -49.52 -25.39
C ASN A 645 15.85 -48.03 -25.52
N LEU A 646 14.84 -47.18 -25.35
CA LEU A 646 15.04 -45.73 -25.34
C LEU A 646 15.95 -45.30 -24.18
N ILE A 647 15.75 -45.82 -22.97
CA ILE A 647 16.61 -45.51 -21.80
C ILE A 647 18.06 -45.91 -22.07
N ALA A 648 18.29 -47.07 -22.69
CA ALA A 648 19.62 -47.54 -23.04
C ALA A 648 20.29 -46.62 -24.07
N ALA A 649 19.55 -46.19 -25.09
CA ALA A 649 20.05 -45.31 -26.16
C ALA A 649 20.25 -43.84 -25.70
N HIS A 650 19.30 -43.26 -24.96
CA HIS A 650 19.34 -41.85 -24.50
C HIS A 650 20.54 -41.54 -23.60
N GLY A 651 21.08 -42.55 -22.91
CA GLY A 651 22.31 -42.44 -22.11
C GLY A 651 23.59 -42.19 -22.93
N GLU A 652 23.54 -42.14 -24.27
CA GLU A 652 24.66 -41.74 -25.13
C GLU A 652 24.74 -40.22 -25.38
N THR A 653 23.60 -39.53 -25.42
CA THR A 653 23.53 -38.14 -25.90
C THR A 653 23.72 -37.08 -24.81
N GLN A 654 23.59 -37.44 -23.53
CA GLN A 654 23.84 -36.51 -22.42
C GLN A 654 25.25 -36.75 -21.82
N SER A 655 26.20 -35.89 -22.20
CA SER A 655 27.63 -36.00 -21.87
C SER A 655 28.01 -35.97 -20.37
N ASN A 656 27.07 -35.66 -19.46
CA ASN A 656 27.40 -35.39 -18.05
C ASN A 656 26.99 -36.46 -17.04
N LYS A 657 26.29 -37.55 -17.41
CA LYS A 657 26.02 -38.71 -16.50
C LYS A 657 25.82 -40.01 -17.29
N PRO A 658 26.90 -40.75 -17.67
CA PRO A 658 26.73 -42.09 -18.22
C PRO A 658 26.07 -43.00 -17.18
N LEU A 659 25.17 -43.89 -17.64
CA LEU A 659 24.55 -44.94 -16.82
C LEU A 659 25.64 -45.73 -16.08
N ALA A 660 25.65 -45.69 -14.75
CA ALA A 660 26.66 -46.39 -13.95
C ALA A 660 26.38 -47.89 -13.93
N PHE A 661 27.45 -48.70 -13.93
CA PHE A 661 27.41 -50.17 -14.01
C PHE A 661 26.42 -50.83 -13.02
N GLY A 662 26.15 -50.24 -11.86
CA GLY A 662 25.23 -50.78 -10.85
C GLY A 662 23.73 -50.49 -11.07
N GLU A 663 23.36 -49.55 -11.96
CA GLU A 663 21.97 -49.06 -12.09
C GLU A 663 21.09 -49.94 -13.00
N VAL A 664 21.65 -50.64 -14.00
CA VAL A 664 20.87 -51.34 -15.05
C VAL A 664 21.16 -52.85 -15.19
N THR A 665 22.25 -53.38 -14.65
CA THR A 665 22.91 -54.51 -15.32
C THR A 665 22.51 -55.93 -14.94
N ALA A 666 21.81 -56.21 -13.84
CA ALA A 666 21.38 -57.59 -13.53
C ALA A 666 19.85 -57.80 -13.57
N PRO A 667 19.02 -57.03 -12.85
CA PRO A 667 17.58 -57.31 -12.82
C PRO A 667 16.85 -56.94 -14.10
N VAL A 668 17.30 -55.91 -14.83
CA VAL A 668 16.67 -55.49 -16.10
C VAL A 668 17.05 -56.46 -17.23
N LEU A 669 18.31 -56.93 -17.27
CA LEU A 669 18.70 -58.03 -18.17
C LEU A 669 17.95 -59.33 -17.84
N LEU A 670 17.77 -59.64 -16.55
CA LEU A 670 16.98 -60.79 -16.13
C LEU A 670 15.51 -60.64 -16.52
N MET A 671 14.93 -59.45 -16.37
CA MET A 671 13.57 -59.12 -16.79
C MET A 671 13.40 -59.28 -18.31
N ALA A 672 14.30 -58.74 -19.12
CA ALA A 672 14.29 -58.92 -20.57
C ALA A 672 14.43 -60.40 -20.96
N ALA A 673 15.30 -61.15 -20.28
CA ALA A 673 15.45 -62.59 -20.49
C ALA A 673 14.19 -63.39 -20.07
N GLN A 674 13.53 -63.01 -18.97
CA GLN A 674 12.26 -63.61 -18.53
C GLN A 674 11.12 -63.31 -19.51
N ILE A 675 11.06 -62.09 -20.04
CA ILE A 675 10.11 -61.74 -21.10
C ILE A 675 10.38 -62.61 -22.33
N MET A 676 11.63 -62.74 -22.78
CA MET A 676 11.98 -63.58 -23.93
C MET A 676 11.63 -65.05 -23.72
N ASP A 677 11.92 -65.61 -22.54
CA ASP A 677 11.67 -67.02 -22.24
C ASP A 677 10.17 -67.34 -22.23
N LYS A 678 9.35 -66.45 -21.64
CA LYS A 678 7.88 -66.60 -21.59
C LYS A 678 7.18 -66.17 -22.89
N ALA A 679 7.74 -65.24 -23.66
CA ALA A 679 7.20 -64.78 -24.94
C ALA A 679 7.61 -65.68 -26.13
N ARG A 680 8.53 -66.62 -25.90
CA ARG A 680 8.95 -67.64 -26.87
C ARG A 680 7.71 -68.35 -27.43
N TRP A 681 7.53 -68.26 -28.73
CA TRP A 681 6.37 -68.84 -29.42
C TRP A 681 6.68 -70.23 -29.98
N ASP A 682 5.63 -71.05 -30.05
CA ASP A 682 5.52 -72.18 -30.97
C ASP A 682 4.65 -71.74 -32.16
N LEU A 683 4.63 -72.52 -33.25
CA LEU A 683 3.83 -72.23 -34.47
C LEU A 683 2.34 -71.94 -34.21
N ILE A 684 1.81 -72.35 -33.05
CA ILE A 684 0.41 -72.21 -32.65
C ILE A 684 0.14 -70.89 -31.89
N THR A 685 1.16 -70.29 -31.26
CA THR A 685 1.05 -69.10 -30.41
C THR A 685 1.73 -67.86 -31.00
N TYR A 686 2.14 -67.95 -32.27
CA TYR A 686 2.78 -66.86 -33.00
C TYR A 686 1.80 -65.70 -33.27
N THR A 687 2.25 -64.49 -32.98
CA THR A 687 1.59 -63.23 -33.31
C THR A 687 2.67 -62.22 -33.65
N ASP A 688 2.43 -61.32 -34.60
CA ASP A 688 3.39 -60.28 -35.01
C ASP A 688 3.90 -59.44 -33.81
N GLU A 689 3.02 -59.15 -32.85
CA GLU A 689 3.35 -58.40 -31.61
C GLU A 689 4.36 -59.14 -30.72
N ARG A 690 4.31 -60.48 -30.66
CA ARG A 690 5.26 -61.29 -29.87
C ARG A 690 6.62 -61.32 -30.57
N ASP A 691 6.62 -61.43 -31.90
CA ASP A 691 7.84 -61.41 -32.71
C ASP A 691 8.58 -60.08 -32.58
N GLU A 692 7.85 -58.98 -32.64
CA GLU A 692 8.37 -57.65 -32.35
C GLU A 692 8.91 -57.52 -30.92
N LEU A 693 8.17 -58.01 -29.91
CA LEU A 693 8.60 -58.00 -28.51
C LEU A 693 9.94 -58.73 -28.30
N VAL A 694 10.12 -59.92 -28.88
CA VAL A 694 11.36 -60.68 -28.77
C VAL A 694 12.49 -60.01 -29.53
N ARG A 695 12.24 -59.43 -30.71
CA ARG A 695 13.24 -58.62 -31.44
C ARG A 695 13.74 -57.44 -30.63
N GLU A 696 12.82 -56.67 -30.03
CA GLU A 696 13.16 -55.52 -29.19
C GLU A 696 13.91 -55.94 -27.91
N CYS A 697 13.55 -57.06 -27.29
CA CYS A 697 14.32 -57.62 -26.17
C CYS A 697 15.73 -58.07 -26.59
N ILE A 698 15.88 -58.71 -27.75
CA ILE A 698 17.20 -59.11 -28.28
C ILE A 698 18.04 -57.86 -28.54
N GLN A 699 17.47 -56.83 -29.16
CA GLN A 699 18.13 -55.57 -29.42
C GLN A 699 18.60 -54.90 -28.12
N PHE A 700 17.72 -54.85 -27.10
CA PHE A 700 18.05 -54.36 -25.77
C PHE A 700 19.24 -55.11 -25.17
N ILE A 701 19.19 -56.45 -25.15
CA ILE A 701 20.24 -57.29 -24.57
C ILE A 701 21.56 -57.12 -25.34
N GLN A 702 21.54 -57.17 -26.68
CA GLN A 702 22.73 -57.01 -27.50
C GLN A 702 23.39 -55.64 -27.30
N TYR A 703 22.57 -54.58 -27.30
CA TYR A 703 23.04 -53.21 -27.11
C TYR A 703 23.63 -53.01 -25.71
N THR A 704 22.92 -53.45 -24.68
CA THR A 704 23.34 -53.43 -23.27
C THR A 704 24.64 -54.23 -23.13
N SER A 705 24.67 -55.51 -23.50
CA SER A 705 25.85 -56.39 -23.40
C SER A 705 27.10 -55.83 -24.10
N LYS A 706 26.99 -55.29 -25.33
CA LYS A 706 28.13 -54.67 -26.06
C LYS A 706 28.75 -53.50 -25.29
N ARG A 707 27.94 -52.72 -24.57
CA ARG A 707 28.37 -51.55 -23.81
C ARG A 707 29.01 -51.91 -22.45
N PHE A 708 28.60 -53.03 -21.85
CA PHE A 708 29.07 -53.45 -20.51
C PHE A 708 30.27 -54.39 -20.52
N LEU A 709 30.42 -55.23 -21.55
CA LEU A 709 31.55 -56.16 -21.70
C LEU A 709 32.95 -55.51 -21.51
N PRO A 710 33.20 -54.25 -21.93
CA PRO A 710 34.50 -53.59 -21.74
C PRO A 710 34.77 -53.04 -20.32
N VAL A 711 33.74 -52.88 -19.47
CA VAL A 711 33.82 -52.17 -18.17
C VAL A 711 33.53 -53.10 -16.97
N ALA A 712 33.10 -54.34 -17.23
CA ALA A 712 32.74 -55.33 -16.22
C ALA A 712 33.97 -55.95 -15.52
N THR A 713 33.90 -56.17 -14.21
CA THR A 713 34.97 -56.91 -13.49
C THR A 713 35.00 -58.39 -13.91
N GLU A 714 36.11 -59.11 -13.71
CA GLU A 714 36.25 -60.56 -14.03
C GLU A 714 35.14 -61.43 -13.40
N LYS A 715 34.57 -60.98 -12.28
CA LYS A 715 33.49 -61.67 -11.57
C LYS A 715 32.13 -61.44 -12.23
N ASP A 716 31.92 -60.23 -12.75
CA ASP A 716 30.70 -59.84 -13.43
C ASP A 716 30.64 -60.47 -14.82
N THR A 717 31.75 -60.45 -15.58
CA THR A 717 31.88 -61.12 -16.88
C THR A 717 31.56 -62.59 -16.77
N ARG A 718 32.04 -63.32 -15.76
CA ARG A 718 31.65 -64.74 -15.56
C ARG A 718 30.16 -64.94 -15.29
N SER A 719 29.49 -64.02 -14.59
CA SER A 719 28.05 -64.15 -14.30
C SER A 719 27.16 -63.88 -15.52
N THR A 720 27.53 -62.89 -16.34
CA THR A 720 26.84 -62.57 -17.61
C THR A 720 27.21 -63.58 -18.69
N ASP A 721 28.46 -64.01 -18.84
CA ASP A 721 28.86 -65.02 -19.85
C ASP A 721 28.29 -66.40 -19.53
N CYS A 722 28.27 -66.86 -18.28
CA CYS A 722 27.65 -68.16 -17.95
C CYS A 722 26.15 -68.17 -18.21
N ARG A 723 25.46 -67.02 -18.08
CA ARG A 723 24.01 -66.92 -18.32
C ARG A 723 23.67 -66.58 -19.77
N LEU A 724 24.51 -65.83 -20.50
CA LEU A 724 24.33 -65.56 -21.94
C LEU A 724 24.73 -66.76 -22.81
N ARG A 725 25.74 -67.57 -22.39
CA ARG A 725 26.12 -68.80 -23.11
C ARG A 725 25.06 -69.91 -23.04
N SER A 726 24.19 -69.92 -22.01
CA SER A 726 23.01 -70.78 -22.05
C SER A 726 21.97 -70.33 -23.09
N PHE A 727 21.96 -69.05 -23.48
CA PHE A 727 21.04 -68.50 -24.49
C PHE A 727 21.59 -68.54 -25.92
N SER A 728 22.90 -68.34 -26.13
CA SER A 728 23.52 -68.38 -27.47
C SER A 728 23.49 -69.76 -28.11
N HIS A 729 23.46 -70.84 -27.31
CA HIS A 729 23.32 -72.21 -27.81
C HIS A 729 21.90 -72.56 -28.29
N THR A 730 20.90 -71.70 -28.05
CA THR A 730 19.49 -71.96 -28.38
C THR A 730 18.93 -71.12 -29.53
N PHE A 731 19.56 -69.98 -29.86
CA PHE A 731 19.13 -69.07 -30.94
C PHE A 731 19.94 -69.23 -32.25
N GLY A 732 20.86 -70.19 -32.29
CA GLY A 732 21.52 -70.63 -33.52
C GLY A 732 20.71 -71.71 -34.23
N ASN A 733 19.49 -71.38 -34.65
CA ASN A 733 18.72 -72.08 -35.69
C ASN A 733 17.56 -71.20 -36.15
#